data_AF-A0A8W8JQG3-F1
#
_entry.id   AF-A0A8W8JQG3-F1
#
_cell.length_a   1.000
_cell.length_b   1.000
_cell.length_c   1.000
_cell.angle_alpha   90.00
_cell.angle_beta   90.00
_cell.angle_gamma   90.00
#
_symmetry.space_group_name_H-M   'P 1'
#
loop_
_entity.id
_entity.type
_entity.pdbx_description
1 polymer ?
#
loop_
_entity_poly.entity_id
_entity_poly.type
_entity_poly.pdbx_seq_one_letter_code
_entity_poly.pdbx_strand_id
1 'polypeptide(L)'
;MFGLSSIFRLLSRSSQRYLHYRSALPVVSARSQSKTKYDKHQSSTTARPIWSSAAVGSEGRGTFNNVRRRTDQTKKASLVIFDKDGTLIDFQSLWTPWTKKLVARIQEATGLTGIEGKICDILGFCLKQQKVVPGMLAEATTPQIKVEMTKMLVGEGLKETNVKEILDRVWTEGNVRNPDELKKIGELETLFKILKKNNVRIALITSDNRKGTDELLDELKLTEYFEYVICGDDPDSEPKPSPYNALKICKKLGVDPADTVMVGDTKTDMLLGKSAKLGWSVGVLSGVGQIGDLLPHADHIVEDIEDILPIILPFDDWQSSYVYSSNDRFLVKPKDQDHTGVPSAKSPVDLVIFDLHGTLICIHRKYPKFVEFFCSRLKRMTGMDMLAKLTKLLGLNEDSTRMMHGVLTEGTPSEARGVVVEALRREGIAYQEAIMLVNKIWTEGEFILKSEPTPLSSNLEETFKELKRNGVKIAINTGEPREFVVLDLMNLGLTNYIDMLVCGDDPISQAKPSGHNTLLICNELSVNPSKTVVVGDSVGDLQMGGSAFVMKKIGVLSGVGNEEELKPYADCLVPSIENINDIILEKGKSEATDGSGVSGKGRETFSCFQKSILSPASGSGSQMHQPCRSFSTSRPCSVHIASDTERYDFIIVGAGSAGCTLANRLTADRNRKVLLLEAGPRDLWHWDSWKIYMPAALMYNLCDDKYNWYYHTEPEKGMNNRVMYWPRGRVWGGSSSLNAMVYVRGHAFDYDRWEKEGATGWSYADCLPYFRKAQTHVLGANDYRGGDGPLHVFRGRSKNPLCQAFLDAGVQAGYPFSDDMNGYQQEGFGWMDMTIHNGKRCSAAAAYLHPIKSRPNLSTKTNILARRILFEGKRAVGIEYLKDSGVQKVYGEEIILSGGAVNSPQLLMLSGVGNADELCQLEIPVVQHLPGVGENLQDHVEVLVQQECKQPITLYKAQWKYPHVMIRIGLEWFLRQTGDGATNHFETGAFIRSEPGIEHPNVQYHFLASIINNHGRVSGDRHAYQAHVQILRPTSRGYIKLKSCDPREHPRIVPNYLTTEQDIREMRDCIKLTREIFQQKAFDSYRGPELTPGKDVQSDEEIDEYNRNMSETAYHPSCTCKMGSESDPMAVVDPTSSRVYGLEGLRVVDASIMPSVVSGNLNAPTIMIAEKTADIIIGNKPLPRASAPVYKPKSLDSQR
;
A
#
# COMPACT_ATOMS: atom_id res chain seq x y z
N MET A 1 44.75 7.09 43.22
CA MET A 1 45.76 7.24 42.16
C MET A 1 45.60 6.11 41.15
N PHE A 2 46.20 6.21 39.96
CA PHE A 2 46.20 5.14 38.96
C PHE A 2 47.04 3.93 39.41
N GLY A 3 46.75 2.75 38.85
CA GLY A 3 47.54 1.52 39.01
C GLY A 3 46.91 0.36 38.26
N LEU A 4 47.50 -0.04 37.12
CA LEU A 4 47.03 -1.19 36.33
C LEU A 4 47.65 -2.50 36.85
N SER A 5 46.90 -3.61 36.77
CA SER A 5 47.36 -4.78 35.99
C SER A 5 46.33 -5.94 35.93
N SER A 6 45.97 -6.32 34.71
CA SER A 6 45.95 -7.70 34.20
C SER A 6 45.46 -8.85 35.12
N ILE A 7 44.18 -9.21 35.03
CA ILE A 7 43.67 -10.49 35.53
C ILE A 7 44.00 -11.61 34.54
N PHE A 8 44.74 -12.63 34.98
CA PHE A 8 44.91 -13.89 34.25
C PHE A 8 43.86 -14.95 34.66
N ARG A 9 43.80 -16.03 33.87
CA ARG A 9 42.66 -16.96 33.81
C ARG A 9 42.46 -17.87 35.04
N LEU A 10 41.27 -18.50 35.04
CA LEU A 10 40.91 -19.81 35.60
C LEU A 10 40.56 -19.90 37.10
N LEU A 11 39.24 -19.97 37.35
CA LEU A 11 38.67 -20.68 38.49
C LEU A 11 39.09 -22.17 38.45
N SER A 12 39.52 -22.72 39.58
CA SER A 12 39.81 -24.15 39.73
C SER A 12 39.63 -24.60 41.18
N ARG A 13 38.63 -25.47 41.38
CA ARG A 13 38.52 -26.49 42.44
C ARG A 13 38.41 -26.04 43.91
N SER A 14 37.44 -26.62 44.60
CA SER A 14 37.48 -26.87 46.04
C SER A 14 37.19 -28.34 46.31
N SER A 15 38.17 -29.08 46.84
CA SER A 15 37.97 -30.45 47.36
C SER A 15 38.97 -30.70 48.49
N GLN A 16 38.55 -30.31 49.70
CA GLN A 16 39.03 -30.71 51.03
C GLN A 16 40.53 -31.08 51.22
N ARG A 17 41.20 -30.36 52.14
CA ARG A 17 41.48 -30.93 53.49
C ARG A 17 41.95 -29.89 54.52
N TYR A 18 41.43 -30.09 55.74
CA TYR A 18 41.95 -29.74 57.07
C TYR A 18 42.15 -28.28 57.60
N LEU A 19 41.46 -28.07 58.75
CA LEU A 19 41.87 -27.43 60.01
C LEU A 19 41.96 -25.89 60.20
N HIS A 20 40.97 -25.42 60.97
CA HIS A 20 41.06 -24.65 62.24
C HIS A 20 40.95 -23.11 62.31
N TYR A 21 39.89 -22.71 63.05
CA TYR A 21 39.83 -21.69 64.12
C TYR A 21 39.71 -20.18 63.82
N ARG A 22 38.52 -19.63 64.15
CA ARG A 22 38.19 -18.26 64.65
C ARG A 22 38.58 -17.06 63.75
N SER A 23 37.86 -15.94 63.66
CA SER A 23 36.52 -15.52 64.12
C SER A 23 36.21 -14.17 63.40
N ALA A 24 35.04 -13.52 63.44
CA ALA A 24 33.88 -13.65 64.32
C ALA A 24 32.53 -13.38 63.59
N LEU A 25 31.71 -12.49 64.17
CA LEU A 25 30.31 -12.08 63.94
C LEU A 25 30.15 -10.69 64.63
N PRO A 26 28.95 -10.07 64.82
CA PRO A 26 27.57 -10.33 64.36
C PRO A 26 27.04 -9.13 63.52
N VAL A 27 25.77 -8.74 63.33
CA VAL A 27 24.34 -9.14 63.63
C VAL A 27 23.52 -8.71 62.37
N VAL A 28 22.22 -8.92 62.10
CA VAL A 28 20.98 -9.46 62.74
C VAL A 28 20.17 -10.16 61.60
N SER A 29 18.98 -10.78 61.71
CA SER A 29 18.05 -11.20 62.77
C SER A 29 17.34 -12.50 62.30
N ALA A 30 16.61 -13.22 63.16
CA ALA A 30 16.17 -14.60 62.85
C ALA A 30 14.66 -14.90 63.02
N ARG A 31 14.12 -15.63 62.03
CA ARG A 31 13.28 -16.86 62.10
C ARG A 31 12.11 -17.01 63.09
N SER A 32 10.99 -17.49 62.53
CA SER A 32 10.22 -18.69 62.98
C SER A 32 9.51 -19.30 61.74
N GLN A 33 9.74 -20.56 61.32
CA GLN A 33 9.13 -21.83 61.80
C GLN A 33 7.61 -21.99 61.48
N SER A 34 7.05 -23.14 61.06
CA SER A 34 7.63 -24.43 60.59
C SER A 34 6.60 -25.46 60.07
N LYS A 35 7.07 -26.42 59.23
CA LYS A 35 6.73 -27.89 59.20
C LYS A 35 5.34 -28.46 58.78
N THR A 36 5.39 -29.22 57.66
CA THR A 36 4.93 -30.63 57.43
C THR A 36 3.46 -31.11 57.37
N LYS A 37 3.17 -31.86 56.28
CA LYS A 37 2.31 -33.07 56.11
C LYS A 37 0.79 -33.02 56.40
N TYR A 38 -0.03 -33.60 55.49
CA TYR A 38 -0.70 -34.92 55.70
C TYR A 38 -1.33 -35.49 54.41
N ASP A 39 -2.17 -36.54 54.51
CA ASP A 39 -2.58 -37.52 53.48
C ASP A 39 -4.09 -37.49 53.14
N LYS A 40 -4.42 -37.93 51.91
CA LYS A 40 -5.63 -38.69 51.46
C LYS A 40 -7.09 -38.17 51.49
N HIS A 41 -7.85 -38.72 50.52
CA HIS A 41 -9.29 -39.04 50.42
C HIS A 41 -10.38 -37.97 50.12
N GLN A 42 -10.80 -37.96 48.84
CA GLN A 42 -12.17 -38.22 48.31
C GLN A 42 -13.33 -37.17 48.33
N SER A 43 -14.24 -37.39 47.37
CA SER A 43 -15.64 -36.93 47.22
C SER A 43 -16.01 -35.45 46.95
N SER A 44 -16.24 -35.18 45.65
CA SER A 44 -17.49 -34.66 45.04
C SER A 44 -17.97 -33.19 45.13
N THR A 45 -18.50 -32.75 43.97
CA THR A 45 -19.62 -31.82 43.72
C THR A 45 -19.47 -30.29 43.93
N THR A 46 -19.31 -29.62 42.77
CA THR A 46 -20.07 -28.45 42.26
C THR A 46 -19.93 -27.03 42.84
N ALA A 47 -19.89 -26.09 41.88
CA ALA A 47 -20.35 -24.68 41.91
C ALA A 47 -19.41 -23.55 42.42
N ARG A 48 -19.43 -22.46 41.64
CA ARG A 48 -18.98 -21.08 41.94
C ARG A 48 -20.00 -20.40 42.89
N PRO A 49 -19.75 -19.27 43.62
CA PRO A 49 -19.55 -17.94 42.97
C PRO A 49 -18.83 -16.78 43.75
N ILE A 50 -18.59 -15.68 43.00
CA ILE A 50 -18.62 -14.23 43.37
C ILE A 50 -17.62 -13.63 44.41
N TRP A 51 -16.56 -13.02 43.87
CA TRP A 51 -16.07 -11.62 44.04
C TRP A 51 -16.28 -10.79 45.34
N SER A 52 -15.17 -10.23 45.88
CA SER A 52 -14.94 -8.80 46.25
C SER A 52 -13.66 -8.65 47.15
N SER A 53 -12.92 -7.52 47.23
CA SER A 53 -12.74 -6.36 46.33
C SER A 53 -11.46 -5.55 46.69
N ALA A 54 -11.02 -4.68 45.76
CA ALA A 54 -10.19 -3.46 45.92
C ALA A 54 -8.63 -3.50 46.13
N ALA A 55 -8.01 -2.49 45.50
CA ALA A 55 -6.75 -1.78 45.84
C ALA A 55 -5.38 -2.16 45.17
N VAL A 56 -5.09 -1.44 44.07
CA VAL A 56 -3.77 -0.91 43.61
C VAL A 56 -2.63 -1.89 43.28
N GLY A 57 -2.26 -1.93 41.99
CA GLY A 57 -1.01 -2.50 41.46
C GLY A 57 -0.74 -1.98 40.04
N SER A 58 0.53 -1.94 39.61
CA SER A 58 0.98 -1.30 38.35
C SER A 58 1.39 -2.29 37.26
N GLU A 59 1.52 -1.76 36.04
CA GLU A 59 2.10 -2.37 34.83
C GLU A 59 1.35 -3.53 34.17
N GLY A 60 1.04 -3.36 32.87
CA GLY A 60 0.51 -4.41 32.00
C GLY A 60 0.70 -4.05 30.53
N ARG A 61 1.16 -5.02 29.73
CA ARG A 61 1.12 -4.92 28.25
C ARG A 61 -0.27 -5.35 27.79
N GLY A 62 -0.89 -4.60 26.88
CA GLY A 62 -2.20 -4.93 26.31
C GLY A 62 -2.44 -4.22 24.98
N THR A 63 -3.25 -4.83 24.12
CA THR A 63 -3.68 -4.27 22.84
C THR A 63 -4.78 -3.21 23.05
N PHE A 64 -4.83 -2.21 22.17
CA PHE A 64 -5.79 -1.11 22.28
C PHE A 64 -7.21 -1.53 21.89
N ASN A 65 -8.20 -1.14 22.68
CA ASN A 65 -9.60 -1.21 22.31
C ASN A 65 -10.46 -0.19 23.11
N ASN A 66 -11.48 0.38 22.47
CA ASN A 66 -12.60 1.19 23.02
C ASN A 66 -12.37 2.60 23.63
N VAL A 67 -12.85 3.61 22.88
CA VAL A 67 -13.80 4.69 23.27
C VAL A 67 -14.62 4.99 22.00
N ARG A 68 -15.97 4.92 21.87
CA ARG A 68 -17.16 4.72 22.73
C ARG A 68 -17.63 5.90 23.61
N ARG A 69 -18.62 6.67 23.10
CA ARG A 69 -19.65 7.41 23.87
C ARG A 69 -20.96 6.60 23.80
N ARG A 70 -21.69 6.44 24.90
CA ARG A 70 -22.94 5.68 24.96
C ARG A 70 -24.16 6.58 24.76
N THR A 71 -24.99 6.28 23.77
CA THR A 71 -26.45 6.43 23.85
C THR A 71 -27.07 5.06 24.13
N ASP A 72 -28.30 5.04 24.64
CA ASP A 72 -28.99 3.79 24.97
C ASP A 72 -29.42 3.08 23.68
N GLN A 73 -28.87 1.90 23.39
CA GLN A 73 -28.95 1.26 22.08
C GLN A 73 -30.30 0.53 21.87
N THR A 74 -31.43 1.15 22.21
CA THR A 74 -32.72 0.45 22.42
C THR A 74 -33.93 1.01 21.66
N LYS A 75 -33.82 2.15 20.95
CA LYS A 75 -34.97 2.81 20.27
C LYS A 75 -35.08 2.47 18.77
N LYS A 76 -36.30 2.41 18.22
CA LYS A 76 -36.65 2.09 16.81
C LYS A 76 -37.30 3.28 16.11
N ALA A 77 -36.98 3.52 14.84
CA ALA A 77 -37.76 4.39 13.96
C ALA A 77 -39.04 3.68 13.47
N SER A 78 -39.91 4.44 12.81
CA SER A 78 -41.27 4.03 12.38
C SER A 78 -41.62 4.42 10.93
N LEU A 79 -40.88 5.34 10.30
CA LEU A 79 -40.98 5.69 8.87
C LEU A 79 -39.61 6.18 8.40
N VAL A 80 -39.23 5.86 7.15
CA VAL A 80 -38.10 6.47 6.45
C VAL A 80 -38.59 7.02 5.12
N ILE A 81 -38.04 8.16 4.73
CA ILE A 81 -38.32 8.84 3.47
C ILE A 81 -37.00 8.96 2.70
N PHE A 82 -37.03 8.66 1.41
CA PHE A 82 -35.86 8.61 0.52
C PHE A 82 -35.98 9.58 -0.67
N ASP A 83 -34.84 9.98 -1.26
CA ASP A 83 -34.77 10.45 -2.66
C ASP A 83 -34.72 9.28 -3.67
N LYS A 84 -34.79 9.56 -4.97
CA LYS A 84 -34.64 8.64 -6.12
C LYS A 84 -33.22 8.62 -6.68
N ASP A 85 -32.68 9.79 -7.03
CA ASP A 85 -31.41 9.94 -7.73
C ASP A 85 -30.32 10.24 -6.73
N GLY A 86 -29.11 9.66 -6.87
CA GLY A 86 -28.06 9.79 -5.86
C GLY A 86 -28.35 9.07 -4.53
N THR A 87 -29.59 8.62 -4.37
CA THR A 87 -30.06 7.78 -3.27
C THR A 87 -30.52 6.39 -3.74
N LEU A 88 -31.16 6.17 -4.92
CA LEU A 88 -31.62 4.82 -5.38
C LEU A 88 -31.03 4.33 -6.71
N ILE A 89 -30.94 5.21 -7.71
CA ILE A 89 -30.03 5.02 -8.83
C ILE A 89 -28.83 5.91 -8.64
N ASP A 90 -27.66 5.44 -9.07
CA ASP A 90 -26.44 6.24 -9.05
C ASP A 90 -26.76 7.59 -9.71
N PHE A 91 -26.09 8.67 -9.32
CA PHE A 91 -26.34 9.92 -10.03
C PHE A 91 -25.63 9.91 -11.40
N GLN A 92 -24.44 9.33 -11.46
CA GLN A 92 -23.45 9.71 -12.45
C GLN A 92 -23.85 9.36 -13.87
N SER A 93 -24.48 8.22 -14.08
CA SER A 93 -24.61 7.61 -15.39
C SER A 93 -26.01 7.11 -15.80
N LEU A 94 -27.04 7.81 -15.37
CA LEU A 94 -28.27 8.04 -16.13
C LEU A 94 -28.17 9.46 -16.68
N TRP A 95 -27.58 10.35 -15.87
CA TRP A 95 -27.51 11.77 -16.11
C TRP A 95 -26.29 12.24 -16.91
N THR A 96 -25.06 11.74 -16.72
CA THR A 96 -23.98 11.95 -17.71
C THR A 96 -24.31 11.37 -19.11
N PRO A 97 -24.79 10.12 -19.27
CA PRO A 97 -25.11 9.55 -20.57
C PRO A 97 -26.11 10.41 -21.30
N TRP A 98 -27.21 10.69 -20.62
CA TRP A 98 -28.28 11.47 -21.14
C TRP A 98 -27.84 12.91 -21.40
N THR A 99 -26.96 13.50 -20.58
CA THR A 99 -26.34 14.82 -20.82
C THR A 99 -25.51 14.81 -22.10
N LYS A 100 -24.65 13.82 -22.34
CA LYS A 100 -23.84 13.73 -23.57
C LYS A 100 -24.72 13.51 -24.81
N LYS A 101 -25.66 12.56 -24.75
CA LYS A 101 -26.72 12.39 -25.78
C LYS A 101 -27.48 13.71 -25.97
N LEU A 102 -27.84 14.45 -24.91
CA LEU A 102 -28.61 15.70 -24.99
C LEU A 102 -27.81 16.85 -25.58
N VAL A 103 -26.57 17.09 -25.13
CA VAL A 103 -25.64 18.08 -25.69
C VAL A 103 -25.53 17.88 -27.20
N ALA A 104 -25.19 16.67 -27.64
CA ALA A 104 -25.04 16.39 -29.06
C ALA A 104 -26.36 16.49 -29.84
N ARG A 105 -27.49 16.01 -29.28
CA ARG A 105 -28.82 16.20 -29.92
C ARG A 105 -29.21 17.68 -30.02
N ILE A 106 -28.88 18.52 -29.03
CA ILE A 106 -29.11 19.97 -29.07
C ILE A 106 -28.19 20.61 -30.11
N GLN A 107 -26.89 20.31 -30.11
CA GLN A 107 -25.93 20.81 -31.10
C GLN A 107 -26.36 20.46 -32.53
N GLU A 108 -26.78 19.21 -32.78
CA GLU A 108 -27.20 18.75 -34.10
C GLU A 108 -28.57 19.32 -34.52
N ALA A 109 -29.51 19.48 -33.58
CA ALA A 109 -30.82 20.09 -33.84
C ALA A 109 -30.80 21.62 -33.99
N THR A 110 -29.77 22.30 -33.48
CA THR A 110 -29.66 23.78 -33.52
C THR A 110 -28.56 24.29 -34.47
N GLY A 111 -27.59 23.44 -34.84
CA GLY A 111 -26.38 23.83 -35.58
C GLY A 111 -25.35 24.61 -34.75
N LEU A 112 -25.58 24.79 -33.44
CA LEU A 112 -24.71 25.58 -32.57
C LEU A 112 -23.52 24.74 -32.09
N THR A 113 -22.31 25.28 -32.22
CA THR A 113 -21.06 24.65 -31.75
C THR A 113 -20.51 25.39 -30.52
N GLY A 114 -19.73 24.70 -29.69
CA GLY A 114 -19.13 25.27 -28.46
C GLY A 114 -20.08 25.48 -27.27
N ILE A 115 -21.41 25.37 -27.47
CA ILE A 115 -22.41 25.52 -26.40
C ILE A 115 -22.43 24.39 -25.36
N GLU A 116 -21.65 23.32 -25.57
CA GLU A 116 -21.51 22.18 -24.66
C GLU A 116 -21.23 22.62 -23.21
N GLY A 117 -20.23 23.50 -23.01
CA GLY A 117 -19.91 24.03 -21.68
C GLY A 117 -21.11 24.62 -20.95
N LYS A 118 -21.92 25.46 -21.64
CA LYS A 118 -23.10 26.11 -21.05
C LYS A 118 -24.22 25.13 -20.69
N ILE A 119 -24.46 24.12 -21.54
CA ILE A 119 -25.43 23.05 -21.27
C ILE A 119 -24.97 22.24 -20.05
N CYS A 120 -23.68 21.89 -20.02
CA CYS A 120 -23.08 21.13 -18.94
C CYS A 120 -23.09 21.90 -17.62
N ASP A 121 -22.75 23.19 -17.60
CA ASP A 121 -22.77 24.03 -16.40
C ASP A 121 -24.19 24.11 -15.77
N ILE A 122 -25.23 24.29 -16.59
CA ILE A 122 -26.64 24.29 -16.12
C ILE A 122 -27.03 22.93 -15.51
N LEU A 123 -26.59 21.84 -16.13
CA LEU A 123 -26.88 20.48 -15.66
C LEU A 123 -25.96 20.02 -14.51
N GLY A 124 -24.97 20.82 -14.09
CA GLY A 124 -23.97 20.40 -13.10
C GLY A 124 -23.00 19.33 -13.61
N PHE A 125 -22.67 19.31 -14.91
CA PHE A 125 -21.80 18.29 -15.52
C PHE A 125 -20.36 18.77 -15.72
N CYS A 126 -19.40 18.08 -15.09
CA CYS A 126 -17.98 18.38 -15.21
C CYS A 126 -17.36 17.72 -16.45
N LEU A 127 -17.16 18.49 -17.52
CA LEU A 127 -16.53 18.03 -18.77
C LEU A 127 -15.12 17.44 -18.59
N LYS A 128 -14.29 17.95 -17.67
CA LYS A 128 -12.92 17.41 -17.50
C LYS A 128 -12.89 16.03 -16.83
N GLN A 129 -13.72 15.83 -15.79
CA GLN A 129 -13.84 14.54 -15.11
C GLN A 129 -14.86 13.61 -15.77
N GLN A 130 -15.60 14.12 -16.76
CA GLN A 130 -16.67 13.42 -17.47
C GLN A 130 -17.74 12.84 -16.51
N LYS A 131 -18.18 13.63 -15.51
CA LYS A 131 -19.14 13.20 -14.47
C LYS A 131 -20.06 14.34 -13.99
N VAL A 132 -21.24 14.05 -13.45
CA VAL A 132 -22.14 15.03 -12.79
C VAL A 132 -21.64 15.37 -11.37
N VAL A 133 -21.90 16.60 -10.93
CA VAL A 133 -21.61 17.13 -9.59
C VAL A 133 -22.86 17.87 -9.06
N PRO A 134 -22.95 18.25 -7.77
CA PRO A 134 -24.11 18.97 -7.24
C PRO A 134 -24.49 20.20 -8.09
N GLY A 135 -25.76 20.29 -8.47
CA GLY A 135 -26.26 21.26 -9.44
C GLY A 135 -27.73 20.99 -9.77
N MET A 136 -28.31 21.75 -10.73
CA MET A 136 -29.76 21.72 -10.96
C MET A 136 -30.29 20.35 -11.39
N LEU A 137 -29.49 19.51 -12.05
CA LEU A 137 -29.95 18.17 -12.44
C LEU A 137 -30.22 17.27 -11.22
N ALA A 138 -29.54 17.50 -10.08
CA ALA A 138 -29.73 16.76 -8.84
C ALA A 138 -30.69 17.42 -7.84
N GLU A 139 -30.77 18.77 -7.83
CA GLU A 139 -31.55 19.50 -6.81
C GLU A 139 -32.87 20.11 -7.34
N ALA A 140 -33.11 20.15 -8.65
CA ALA A 140 -34.27 20.81 -9.27
C ALA A 140 -35.12 19.85 -10.14
N THR A 141 -36.38 20.21 -10.39
CA THR A 141 -37.29 19.38 -11.20
C THR A 141 -37.05 19.56 -12.70
N THR A 142 -37.36 18.54 -13.51
CA THR A 142 -37.25 18.62 -14.99
C THR A 142 -37.88 19.90 -15.59
N PRO A 143 -39.09 20.35 -15.17
CA PRO A 143 -39.63 21.65 -15.58
C PRO A 143 -38.73 22.86 -15.26
N GLN A 144 -38.11 22.91 -14.08
CA GLN A 144 -37.19 23.99 -13.70
C GLN A 144 -35.93 23.99 -14.57
N ILE A 145 -35.36 22.80 -14.83
CA ILE A 145 -34.18 22.66 -15.69
C ILE A 145 -34.50 23.06 -17.15
N LYS A 146 -35.65 22.64 -17.69
CA LYS A 146 -36.12 23.06 -19.03
C LYS A 146 -36.30 24.58 -19.14
N VAL A 147 -36.70 25.28 -18.08
CA VAL A 147 -36.80 26.76 -18.08
C VAL A 147 -35.42 27.42 -18.20
N GLU A 148 -34.42 26.99 -17.43
CA GLU A 148 -33.06 27.55 -17.54
C GLU A 148 -32.38 27.18 -18.87
N MET A 149 -32.58 25.95 -19.35
CA MET A 149 -32.10 25.52 -20.68
C MET A 149 -32.74 26.34 -21.81
N THR A 150 -34.04 26.68 -21.68
CA THR A 150 -34.74 27.55 -22.62
C THR A 150 -34.15 28.96 -22.62
N LYS A 151 -33.94 29.56 -21.44
CA LYS A 151 -33.32 30.89 -21.31
C LYS A 151 -31.92 30.94 -21.95
N MET A 152 -31.11 29.90 -21.74
CA MET A 152 -29.77 29.80 -22.31
C MET A 152 -29.81 29.74 -23.84
N LEU A 153 -30.61 28.83 -24.42
CA LEU A 153 -30.71 28.68 -25.88
C LEU A 153 -31.35 29.90 -26.58
N VAL A 154 -32.26 30.61 -25.90
CA VAL A 154 -32.75 31.92 -26.38
C VAL A 154 -31.65 33.00 -26.30
N GLY A 155 -30.78 32.95 -25.29
CA GLY A 155 -29.59 33.79 -25.18
C GLY A 155 -28.59 33.60 -26.33
N GLU A 156 -28.48 32.39 -26.88
CA GLU A 156 -27.70 32.11 -28.10
C GLU A 156 -28.43 32.53 -29.41
N GLY A 157 -29.58 33.21 -29.31
CA GLY A 157 -30.27 33.84 -30.45
C GLY A 157 -31.42 33.03 -31.08
N LEU A 158 -31.78 31.87 -30.51
CA LEU A 158 -32.91 31.07 -30.99
C LEU A 158 -34.25 31.65 -30.50
N LYS A 159 -35.32 31.54 -31.31
CA LYS A 159 -36.67 31.98 -30.91
C LYS A 159 -37.26 31.03 -29.87
N GLU A 160 -37.82 31.57 -28.79
CA GLU A 160 -38.34 30.79 -27.64
C GLU A 160 -39.34 29.69 -28.03
N THR A 161 -40.23 29.94 -29.00
CA THR A 161 -41.15 28.93 -29.55
C THR A 161 -40.40 27.74 -30.13
N ASN A 162 -39.41 28.02 -30.98
CA ASN A 162 -38.57 27.02 -31.63
C ASN A 162 -37.65 26.31 -30.61
N VAL A 163 -37.18 27.01 -29.57
CA VAL A 163 -36.39 26.41 -28.49
C VAL A 163 -37.20 25.39 -27.71
N LYS A 164 -38.47 25.69 -27.39
CA LYS A 164 -39.36 24.74 -26.71
C LYS A 164 -39.66 23.52 -27.58
N GLU A 165 -40.03 23.73 -28.86
CA GLU A 165 -40.22 22.63 -29.82
C GLU A 165 -38.95 21.78 -30.02
N ILE A 166 -37.77 22.40 -30.08
CA ILE A 166 -36.49 21.68 -30.19
C ILE A 166 -36.23 20.89 -28.90
N LEU A 167 -36.32 21.53 -27.72
CA LEU A 167 -36.10 20.86 -26.44
C LEU A 167 -37.08 19.70 -26.25
N ASP A 168 -38.38 19.88 -26.44
CA ASP A 168 -39.35 18.79 -26.29
C ASP A 168 -39.18 17.66 -27.33
N ARG A 169 -38.52 17.92 -28.47
CA ARG A 169 -38.16 16.89 -29.46
C ARG A 169 -36.85 16.15 -29.12
N VAL A 170 -35.82 16.85 -28.63
CA VAL A 170 -34.49 16.26 -28.35
C VAL A 170 -34.36 15.70 -26.94
N TRP A 171 -35.14 16.23 -26.01
CA TRP A 171 -35.31 15.75 -24.64
C TRP A 171 -36.19 14.50 -24.65
N THR A 172 -35.65 13.40 -25.18
CA THR A 172 -36.10 12.11 -24.64
C THR A 172 -35.84 12.15 -23.15
N GLU A 173 -36.75 11.62 -22.37
CA GLU A 173 -36.49 11.32 -20.96
C GLU A 173 -35.37 10.26 -20.85
N GLY A 174 -35.00 9.88 -19.64
CA GLY A 174 -34.02 8.82 -19.34
C GLY A 174 -34.50 7.40 -19.73
N ASN A 175 -35.00 7.24 -20.96
CA ASN A 175 -35.56 6.01 -21.50
C ASN A 175 -34.49 4.92 -21.57
N VAL A 176 -34.49 4.06 -20.57
CA VAL A 176 -33.66 2.86 -20.50
C VAL A 176 -34.14 1.92 -21.61
N ARG A 177 -33.36 1.84 -22.69
CA ARG A 177 -33.52 0.85 -23.77
C ARG A 177 -32.30 -0.04 -23.94
N ASN A 178 -31.27 0.21 -23.13
CA ASN A 178 -30.12 -0.66 -22.98
C ASN A 178 -29.89 -0.84 -21.47
N PRO A 179 -30.26 -1.99 -20.89
CA PRO A 179 -30.10 -2.25 -19.45
C PRO A 179 -28.67 -2.02 -18.94
N ASP A 180 -27.65 -2.19 -19.81
CA ASP A 180 -26.24 -1.96 -19.50
C ASP A 180 -25.90 -0.50 -19.12
N GLU A 181 -26.72 0.49 -19.48
CA GLU A 181 -26.52 1.88 -19.04
C GLU A 181 -26.93 2.08 -17.56
N LEU A 182 -27.88 1.29 -17.02
CA LEU A 182 -28.45 1.50 -15.69
C LEU A 182 -27.66 0.79 -14.56
N LYS A 183 -27.51 1.44 -13.38
CA LYS A 183 -27.12 0.76 -12.15
C LYS A 183 -27.63 1.47 -10.90
N LYS A 184 -27.88 0.62 -9.92
CA LYS A 184 -28.58 0.86 -8.66
C LYS A 184 -27.58 1.30 -7.58
N ILE A 185 -28.01 2.12 -6.62
CA ILE A 185 -27.17 2.54 -5.49
C ILE A 185 -27.12 1.43 -4.47
N GLY A 186 -26.19 0.50 -4.70
CA GLY A 186 -26.29 -0.81 -4.08
C GLY A 186 -27.71 -1.31 -4.32
N GLU A 187 -28.52 -1.45 -3.28
CA GLU A 187 -29.72 -2.25 -3.35
C GLU A 187 -30.82 -1.90 -2.37
N LEU A 188 -31.69 -1.08 -2.90
CA LEU A 188 -32.58 -0.33 -2.04
C LEU A 188 -33.89 -1.05 -1.89
N GLU A 189 -34.17 -1.99 -2.79
CA GLU A 189 -35.09 -3.06 -2.51
C GLU A 189 -34.81 -3.58 -1.10
N THR A 190 -33.57 -3.93 -0.73
CA THR A 190 -33.38 -4.50 0.59
C THR A 190 -33.44 -3.50 1.71
N LEU A 191 -32.80 -2.36 1.49
CA LEU A 191 -32.86 -1.31 2.48
C LEU A 191 -34.31 -1.05 2.86
N PHE A 192 -35.17 -0.93 1.85
CA PHE A 192 -36.59 -0.76 2.01
C PHE A 192 -37.25 -1.96 2.62
N LYS A 193 -36.99 -3.15 2.13
CA LYS A 193 -37.81 -4.29 2.50
C LYS A 193 -37.49 -4.73 3.94
N ILE A 194 -36.31 -4.41 4.52
CA ILE A 194 -36.06 -4.40 5.98
C ILE A 194 -37.02 -3.47 6.65
N LEU A 195 -37.09 -2.25 6.16
CA LEU A 195 -37.90 -1.24 6.77
C LEU A 195 -39.37 -1.68 6.70
N LYS A 196 -39.85 -2.31 5.62
CA LYS A 196 -41.16 -3.00 5.61
C LYS A 196 -41.31 -4.05 6.70
N LYS A 197 -40.38 -4.99 6.80
CA LYS A 197 -40.39 -6.07 7.80
C LYS A 197 -40.34 -5.50 9.22
N ASN A 198 -39.33 -4.70 9.51
CA ASN A 198 -39.18 -3.90 10.71
C ASN A 198 -40.13 -2.69 10.73
N ASN A 199 -41.36 -2.74 10.15
CA ASN A 199 -42.42 -1.70 10.08
C ASN A 199 -41.96 -0.23 10.13
N VAL A 200 -40.79 0.07 9.60
CA VAL A 200 -40.39 1.40 9.22
C VAL A 200 -41.03 1.58 7.86
N ARG A 201 -42.14 2.32 7.85
CA ARG A 201 -42.86 2.64 6.62
C ARG A 201 -41.95 3.36 5.64
N ILE A 202 -42.32 3.39 4.36
CA ILE A 202 -41.42 3.96 3.33
C ILE A 202 -42.16 4.77 2.30
N ALA A 203 -41.61 5.93 2.01
CA ALA A 203 -42.03 6.77 0.91
C ALA A 203 -40.85 7.32 0.10
N LEU A 204 -41.13 7.65 -1.16
CA LEU A 204 -40.23 8.34 -2.06
C LEU A 204 -40.68 9.80 -2.18
N ILE A 205 -39.73 10.73 -2.12
CA ILE A 205 -39.92 12.09 -2.61
C ILE A 205 -38.82 12.34 -3.64
N THR A 206 -39.18 12.59 -4.90
CA THR A 206 -38.23 12.88 -5.97
C THR A 206 -38.64 14.11 -6.75
N SER A 207 -37.65 14.82 -7.30
CA SER A 207 -37.83 15.95 -8.23
C SER A 207 -38.18 15.50 -9.66
N ASP A 208 -38.08 14.21 -9.93
CA ASP A 208 -38.27 13.61 -11.25
C ASP A 208 -39.74 13.29 -11.56
N ASN A 209 -40.05 13.06 -12.85
CA ASN A 209 -41.43 12.91 -13.29
C ASN A 209 -42.04 11.52 -13.02
N ARG A 210 -43.36 11.43 -12.90
CA ARG A 210 -44.13 10.26 -12.48
C ARG A 210 -43.90 9.08 -13.41
N LYS A 211 -43.94 9.31 -14.72
CA LYS A 211 -43.81 8.27 -15.75
C LYS A 211 -42.40 7.68 -15.77
N GLY A 212 -41.38 8.52 -15.84
CA GLY A 212 -39.97 8.08 -15.81
C GLY A 212 -39.60 7.45 -14.47
N THR A 213 -40.18 7.93 -13.36
CA THR A 213 -40.02 7.30 -12.05
C THR A 213 -40.72 5.94 -11.98
N ASP A 214 -41.93 5.78 -12.51
CA ASP A 214 -42.63 4.48 -12.51
C ASP A 214 -41.96 3.48 -13.47
N GLU A 215 -41.57 3.90 -14.68
CA GLU A 215 -40.81 3.04 -15.60
C GLU A 215 -39.48 2.60 -14.96
N LEU A 216 -38.77 3.51 -14.28
CA LEU A 216 -37.54 3.18 -13.54
C LEU A 216 -37.81 2.27 -12.32
N LEU A 217 -38.85 2.55 -11.53
CA LEU A 217 -39.18 1.75 -10.34
C LEU A 217 -39.71 0.36 -10.74
N ASP A 218 -40.42 0.22 -11.86
CA ASP A 218 -40.87 -1.07 -12.38
C ASP A 218 -39.69 -1.87 -12.96
N GLU A 219 -38.78 -1.22 -13.69
CA GLU A 219 -37.55 -1.86 -14.22
C GLU A 219 -36.57 -2.29 -13.12
N LEU A 220 -36.41 -1.45 -12.08
CA LEU A 220 -35.69 -1.79 -10.85
C LEU A 220 -36.48 -2.72 -9.91
N LYS A 221 -37.73 -3.08 -10.26
CA LYS A 221 -38.66 -3.91 -9.46
C LYS A 221 -38.88 -3.36 -8.03
N LEU A 222 -38.78 -2.04 -7.85
CA LEU A 222 -38.87 -1.27 -6.61
C LEU A 222 -40.28 -0.73 -6.28
N THR A 223 -41.17 -0.61 -7.26
CA THR A 223 -42.48 0.07 -7.11
C THR A 223 -43.31 -0.45 -5.93
N GLU A 224 -43.29 -1.75 -5.68
CA GLU A 224 -44.03 -2.41 -4.59
C GLU A 224 -43.55 -2.05 -3.15
N TYR A 225 -42.47 -1.26 -2.98
CA TYR A 225 -41.96 -0.88 -1.64
C TYR A 225 -42.27 0.52 -1.19
N PHE A 226 -42.85 1.37 -2.05
CA PHE A 226 -43.26 2.70 -1.64
C PHE A 226 -44.74 2.71 -1.25
N GLU A 227 -45.03 2.94 0.03
CA GLU A 227 -46.41 3.17 0.50
C GLU A 227 -46.95 4.51 0.00
N TYR A 228 -46.05 5.41 -0.39
CA TYR A 228 -46.36 6.66 -1.07
C TYR A 228 -45.16 7.08 -1.92
N VAL A 229 -45.38 7.43 -3.18
CA VAL A 229 -44.41 8.16 -4.01
C VAL A 229 -44.95 9.57 -4.21
N ILE A 230 -44.06 10.55 -4.20
CA ILE A 230 -44.33 11.90 -4.69
C ILE A 230 -43.24 12.24 -5.71
N CYS A 231 -43.64 12.46 -6.95
CA CYS A 231 -42.81 12.93 -8.06
C CYS A 231 -42.95 14.45 -8.26
N GLY A 232 -41.98 15.06 -8.95
CA GLY A 232 -41.90 16.51 -9.17
C GLY A 232 -42.92 17.09 -10.15
N ASP A 233 -43.76 16.23 -10.74
CA ASP A 233 -44.91 16.54 -11.60
C ASP A 233 -46.26 16.08 -11.01
N ASP A 234 -46.28 15.47 -9.81
CA ASP A 234 -47.54 15.11 -9.14
C ASP A 234 -48.33 16.39 -8.79
N PRO A 235 -49.66 16.47 -9.07
CA PRO A 235 -50.42 17.71 -8.96
C PRO A 235 -50.42 18.39 -7.57
N ASP A 236 -50.25 17.61 -6.51
CA ASP A 236 -50.23 18.06 -5.11
C ASP A 236 -48.82 17.93 -4.48
N SER A 237 -47.75 18.03 -5.27
CA SER A 237 -46.35 17.99 -4.80
C SER A 237 -45.78 19.38 -4.53
N GLU A 238 -44.86 19.48 -3.56
CA GLU A 238 -43.96 20.63 -3.43
C GLU A 238 -42.50 20.17 -3.64
N PRO A 239 -41.62 21.00 -4.23
CA PRO A 239 -40.19 20.66 -4.37
C PRO A 239 -39.47 20.63 -3.01
N LYS A 240 -38.37 19.90 -2.96
CA LYS A 240 -37.45 19.91 -1.80
C LYS A 240 -36.84 21.31 -1.63
N PRO A 241 -36.51 21.75 -0.40
CA PRO A 241 -36.56 21.02 0.86
C PRO A 241 -37.90 21.16 1.61
N SER A 242 -39.04 21.35 0.94
CA SER A 242 -40.30 21.59 1.64
C SER A 242 -40.68 20.41 2.57
N PRO A 243 -40.99 20.67 3.87
CA PRO A 243 -41.46 19.64 4.77
C PRO A 243 -42.87 19.16 4.44
N TYR A 244 -43.60 19.84 3.53
CA TYR A 244 -44.99 19.50 3.19
C TYR A 244 -45.13 18.06 2.71
N ASN A 245 -44.31 17.62 1.75
CA ASN A 245 -44.34 16.25 1.25
C ASN A 245 -44.07 15.22 2.36
N ALA A 246 -43.04 15.46 3.19
CA ALA A 246 -42.69 14.56 4.29
C ALA A 246 -43.78 14.47 5.36
N LEU A 247 -44.38 15.60 5.75
CA LEU A 247 -45.47 15.65 6.73
C LEU A 247 -46.78 15.10 6.15
N LYS A 248 -47.04 15.31 4.85
CA LYS A 248 -48.14 14.69 4.09
C LYS A 248 -48.00 13.17 4.13
N ILE A 249 -46.80 12.64 3.90
CA ILE A 249 -46.46 11.22 4.04
C ILE A 249 -46.67 10.76 5.50
N CYS A 250 -46.02 11.38 6.49
CA CYS A 250 -46.16 11.01 7.92
C CYS A 250 -47.63 10.91 8.35
N LYS A 251 -48.43 11.92 7.99
CA LYS A 251 -49.87 11.99 8.29
C LYS A 251 -50.70 10.97 7.51
N LYS A 252 -50.40 10.76 6.22
CA LYS A 252 -51.10 9.78 5.36
C LYS A 252 -50.84 8.34 5.81
N LEU A 253 -49.65 8.09 6.38
CA LEU A 253 -49.20 6.81 6.88
C LEU A 253 -49.38 6.61 8.40
N GLY A 254 -49.82 7.64 9.13
CA GLY A 254 -50.12 7.56 10.56
C GLY A 254 -48.91 7.36 11.46
N VAL A 255 -47.77 7.99 11.14
CA VAL A 255 -46.52 7.92 11.93
C VAL A 255 -46.16 9.30 12.46
N ASP A 256 -45.66 9.35 13.70
CA ASP A 256 -45.15 10.59 14.30
C ASP A 256 -43.82 11.01 13.64
N PRO A 257 -43.65 12.28 13.23
CA PRO A 257 -42.37 12.82 12.81
C PRO A 257 -41.20 12.45 13.74
N ALA A 258 -41.37 12.47 15.06
CA ALA A 258 -40.30 12.20 16.03
C ALA A 258 -39.78 10.74 16.05
N ASP A 259 -40.46 9.81 15.38
CA ASP A 259 -39.98 8.45 15.10
C ASP A 259 -39.69 8.22 13.60
N THR A 260 -39.75 9.28 12.79
CA THR A 260 -39.49 9.25 11.34
C THR A 260 -38.05 9.67 11.03
N VAL A 261 -37.50 9.24 9.89
CA VAL A 261 -36.14 9.58 9.45
C VAL A 261 -36.12 10.00 7.97
N MET A 262 -35.34 11.03 7.63
CA MET A 262 -35.05 11.38 6.23
C MET A 262 -33.68 10.85 5.81
N VAL A 263 -33.61 10.34 4.57
CA VAL A 263 -32.39 9.81 3.98
C VAL A 263 -32.24 10.34 2.56
N GLY A 264 -31.06 10.88 2.26
CA GLY A 264 -30.75 11.40 0.93
C GLY A 264 -29.30 11.84 0.82
N ASP A 265 -28.82 11.96 -0.41
CA ASP A 265 -27.47 12.42 -0.73
C ASP A 265 -27.40 13.93 -0.95
N THR A 266 -28.53 14.61 -1.16
CA THR A 266 -28.55 16.06 -1.32
C THR A 266 -28.68 16.78 0.02
N LYS A 267 -28.17 18.01 0.04
CA LYS A 267 -28.43 18.95 1.14
C LYS A 267 -29.92 19.27 1.31
N THR A 268 -30.71 19.18 0.22
CA THR A 268 -32.14 19.47 0.26
C THR A 268 -32.91 18.42 1.07
N ASP A 269 -32.49 17.16 1.04
CA ASP A 269 -33.08 16.07 1.83
C ASP A 269 -32.85 16.28 3.32
N MET A 270 -31.61 16.56 3.73
CA MET A 270 -31.28 16.76 5.14
C MET A 270 -32.02 17.98 5.72
N LEU A 271 -32.17 19.04 4.92
CA LEU A 271 -32.96 20.20 5.30
C LEU A 271 -34.48 19.92 5.34
N LEU A 272 -35.00 19.06 4.45
CA LEU A 272 -36.40 18.61 4.47
C LEU A 272 -36.72 17.79 5.73
N GLY A 273 -35.86 16.82 6.08
CA GLY A 273 -36.00 16.04 7.31
C GLY A 273 -35.98 16.92 8.57
N LYS A 274 -35.00 17.84 8.63
CA LYS A 274 -34.88 18.79 9.75
C LYS A 274 -36.06 19.77 9.84
N SER A 275 -36.58 20.22 8.69
CA SER A 275 -37.72 21.16 8.62
C SER A 275 -39.05 20.50 8.98
N ALA A 276 -39.22 19.22 8.62
CA ALA A 276 -40.38 18.41 9.03
C ALA A 276 -40.27 17.94 10.49
N LYS A 277 -39.17 18.25 11.18
CA LYS A 277 -38.85 17.79 12.55
C LYS A 277 -38.95 16.27 12.66
N LEU A 278 -38.44 15.58 11.66
CA LEU A 278 -38.29 14.13 11.73
C LEU A 278 -37.29 13.80 12.85
N GLY A 279 -37.44 12.65 13.49
CA GLY A 279 -36.69 12.26 14.69
C GLY A 279 -35.18 12.43 14.54
N TRP A 280 -34.66 12.06 13.37
CA TRP A 280 -33.29 12.33 12.94
C TRP A 280 -33.15 12.21 11.41
N SER A 281 -31.96 12.48 10.88
CA SER A 281 -31.66 12.52 9.45
C SER A 281 -30.30 11.86 9.14
N VAL A 282 -30.20 11.15 8.00
CA VAL A 282 -29.00 10.39 7.62
C VAL A 282 -28.53 10.76 6.21
N GLY A 283 -27.36 11.39 6.14
CA GLY A 283 -26.77 11.88 4.90
C GLY A 283 -25.92 10.80 4.23
N VAL A 284 -26.19 10.51 2.96
CA VAL A 284 -25.57 9.40 2.24
C VAL A 284 -24.69 9.91 1.08
N LEU A 285 -23.39 9.67 1.14
CA LEU A 285 -22.37 10.08 0.17
C LEU A 285 -22.41 9.35 -1.19
N SER A 286 -23.51 8.69 -1.52
CA SER A 286 -23.69 7.76 -2.65
C SER A 286 -23.95 8.46 -3.97
N GLY A 287 -24.55 9.65 -3.89
CA GLY A 287 -24.92 10.45 -5.04
C GLY A 287 -23.94 11.59 -5.26
N VAL A 288 -24.47 12.81 -5.24
CA VAL A 288 -23.67 14.00 -5.57
C VAL A 288 -23.05 14.68 -4.34
N GLY A 289 -23.70 14.59 -3.17
CA GLY A 289 -23.27 15.29 -1.95
C GLY A 289 -22.09 14.63 -1.24
N GLN A 290 -21.19 15.44 -0.69
CA GLN A 290 -19.99 14.96 0.02
C GLN A 290 -20.13 15.17 1.54
N ILE A 291 -19.19 14.59 2.31
CA ILE A 291 -19.20 14.65 3.79
C ILE A 291 -19.33 16.11 4.28
N GLY A 292 -18.64 17.05 3.63
CA GLY A 292 -18.68 18.47 4.00
C GLY A 292 -20.04 19.14 3.84
N ASP A 293 -20.87 18.68 2.90
CA ASP A 293 -22.17 19.28 2.60
C ASP A 293 -23.28 18.74 3.51
N LEU A 294 -23.17 17.45 3.87
CA LEU A 294 -24.17 16.74 4.66
C LEU A 294 -23.90 16.83 6.17
N LEU A 295 -22.64 16.88 6.63
CA LEU A 295 -22.28 16.80 8.07
C LEU A 295 -22.84 17.95 8.93
N PRO A 296 -23.04 19.19 8.42
CA PRO A 296 -23.68 20.26 9.18
C PRO A 296 -25.20 20.11 9.34
N HIS A 297 -25.82 19.14 8.65
CA HIS A 297 -27.28 19.09 8.45
C HIS A 297 -27.89 17.74 8.84
N ALA A 298 -27.23 16.63 8.46
CA ALA A 298 -27.54 15.28 8.90
C ALA A 298 -27.18 15.09 10.38
N ASP A 299 -27.97 14.30 11.11
CA ASP A 299 -27.66 13.90 12.49
C ASP A 299 -26.65 12.73 12.51
N HIS A 300 -26.62 11.96 11.42
CA HIS A 300 -25.62 10.92 11.18
C HIS A 300 -25.12 10.96 9.73
N ILE A 301 -23.81 10.76 9.56
CA ILE A 301 -23.18 10.45 8.27
C ILE A 301 -22.62 9.05 8.30
N VAL A 302 -22.57 8.47 7.10
CA VAL A 302 -22.31 7.08 6.82
C VAL A 302 -21.58 6.91 5.48
N GLU A 303 -21.08 5.72 5.14
CA GLU A 303 -20.26 5.43 3.95
C GLU A 303 -20.88 4.53 2.84
N ASP A 304 -22.14 4.11 2.86
CA ASP A 304 -23.06 3.86 1.72
C ASP A 304 -24.51 4.34 2.05
N ILE A 305 -25.50 4.22 1.14
CA ILE A 305 -26.94 4.36 1.47
C ILE A 305 -27.40 3.21 2.39
N GLU A 306 -26.59 2.18 2.39
CA GLU A 306 -26.85 0.90 2.99
C GLU A 306 -26.54 0.91 4.49
N ASP A 307 -26.25 2.09 5.01
CA ASP A 307 -25.65 2.30 6.32
C ASP A 307 -26.59 2.84 7.37
N ILE A 308 -27.80 3.17 6.95
CA ILE A 308 -28.69 3.98 7.77
C ILE A 308 -29.28 3.21 8.97
N LEU A 309 -28.94 1.94 9.17
CA LEU A 309 -29.59 1.06 10.15
C LEU A 309 -29.14 1.06 11.64
N PRO A 310 -28.03 1.67 12.11
CA PRO A 310 -27.76 1.89 13.54
C PRO A 310 -28.66 2.93 14.14
N ILE A 311 -28.93 3.85 13.25
CA ILE A 311 -29.46 5.15 13.44
C ILE A 311 -30.96 4.93 13.56
N ILE A 312 -31.54 4.04 12.73
CA ILE A 312 -32.98 3.87 12.65
C ILE A 312 -33.57 2.67 13.43
N LEU A 313 -32.82 1.82 14.14
CA LEU A 313 -33.36 0.60 14.81
C LEU A 313 -32.77 0.33 16.28
N PRO A 314 -33.30 -0.61 17.15
CA PRO A 314 -33.00 -0.94 18.60
C PRO A 314 -31.75 -1.74 19.08
N PHE A 315 -31.91 -2.78 19.94
CA PHE A 315 -30.85 -3.69 20.41
C PHE A 315 -30.91 -5.12 19.85
N ASP A 316 -32.08 -5.70 19.53
CA ASP A 316 -32.23 -7.08 18.98
C ASP A 316 -32.81 -7.35 17.54
N ASP A 317 -32.99 -6.35 16.64
CA ASP A 317 -33.33 -6.49 15.16
C ASP A 317 -32.20 -6.30 14.06
N TRP A 318 -31.65 -5.08 13.88
CA TRP A 318 -30.31 -4.66 13.35
C TRP A 318 -29.10 -5.68 13.36
N GLN A 319 -28.03 -5.84 14.26
CA GLN A 319 -26.69 -6.56 14.08
C GLN A 319 -26.56 -7.50 12.91
N SER A 320 -27.60 -8.28 12.78
CA SER A 320 -28.06 -8.78 11.51
C SER A 320 -27.76 -8.01 10.27
N SER A 321 -27.55 -6.72 10.07
CA SER A 321 -27.32 -6.28 8.69
C SER A 321 -26.00 -6.76 8.06
N TYR A 322 -25.08 -7.51 8.73
CA TYR A 322 -23.67 -7.58 8.30
C TYR A 322 -22.83 -8.89 8.44
N VAL A 323 -21.71 -9.02 7.65
CA VAL A 323 -21.07 -10.31 7.19
C VAL A 323 -19.60 -10.66 7.50
N TYR A 324 -18.92 -10.18 8.51
CA TYR A 324 -18.16 -8.99 8.21
C TYR A 324 -16.76 -9.32 7.59
N SER A 325 -15.98 -8.41 6.97
CA SER A 325 -14.63 -8.67 6.42
C SER A 325 -13.66 -7.47 6.62
N SER A 326 -12.36 -7.73 6.76
CA SER A 326 -11.56 -7.01 7.77
C SER A 326 -11.16 -5.54 7.65
N ASN A 327 -11.71 -4.72 6.73
CA ASN A 327 -11.98 -3.30 7.07
C ASN A 327 -13.28 -2.69 6.47
N ASP A 328 -13.86 -3.21 5.37
CA ASP A 328 -15.02 -2.58 4.71
C ASP A 328 -16.34 -3.32 4.95
N ARG A 329 -17.47 -2.74 4.51
CA ARG A 329 -18.66 -2.68 5.35
C ARG A 329 -20.01 -3.29 4.85
N PHE A 330 -19.97 -4.21 3.86
CA PHE A 330 -20.99 -5.00 3.10
C PHE A 330 -21.96 -6.10 3.75
N LEU A 331 -23.22 -6.29 3.33
CA LEU A 331 -24.40 -6.92 4.04
C LEU A 331 -24.79 -8.40 3.63
N VAL A 332 -25.97 -9.06 3.74
CA VAL A 332 -26.48 -10.31 2.99
C VAL A 332 -28.04 -10.58 3.10
N LYS A 333 -28.75 -11.00 2.02
CA LYS A 333 -30.20 -11.43 1.98
C LYS A 333 -30.58 -12.32 3.18
N PRO A 334 -31.85 -12.42 3.62
CA PRO A 334 -32.37 -13.70 4.11
C PRO A 334 -32.44 -14.74 3.01
N LYS A 335 -32.65 -16.00 3.40
CA LYS A 335 -32.68 -17.16 2.51
C LYS A 335 -34.15 -17.69 2.51
N ASP A 336 -34.76 -18.26 1.46
CA ASP A 336 -36.26 -18.37 1.38
C ASP A 336 -36.78 -19.38 2.39
N GLN A 337 -37.91 -19.20 3.08
CA GLN A 337 -38.84 -20.20 3.67
C GLN A 337 -40.22 -19.62 3.38
N ASP A 338 -41.22 -20.36 3.73
CA ASP A 338 -42.59 -19.99 3.52
C ASP A 338 -43.07 -18.81 4.38
N HIS A 339 -44.38 -18.67 4.28
CA HIS A 339 -45.28 -17.89 5.10
C HIS A 339 -45.14 -16.37 5.07
N THR A 340 -45.50 -15.94 3.86
CA THR A 340 -46.81 -15.32 3.58
C THR A 340 -46.84 -13.81 3.68
N GLY A 341 -47.89 -13.22 3.12
CA GLY A 341 -48.71 -12.33 3.94
C GLY A 341 -47.95 -11.15 4.55
N VAL A 342 -47.72 -10.15 3.72
CA VAL A 342 -48.08 -8.78 4.12
C VAL A 342 -49.41 -8.86 4.89
N PRO A 343 -49.47 -8.47 6.17
CA PRO A 343 -49.11 -7.10 6.54
C PRO A 343 -48.27 -6.90 7.83
N SER A 344 -47.37 -5.93 7.75
CA SER A 344 -47.09 -4.95 8.84
C SER A 344 -46.85 -5.46 10.27
N ALA A 345 -45.95 -6.42 10.50
CA ALA A 345 -45.44 -6.77 11.83
C ALA A 345 -43.91 -6.65 11.91
N LYS A 346 -43.40 -5.89 12.91
CA LYS A 346 -42.07 -5.23 13.01
C LYS A 346 -40.85 -6.16 13.20
N SER A 347 -40.79 -7.24 12.43
CA SER A 347 -40.06 -8.50 12.66
C SER A 347 -38.52 -8.40 12.71
N PRO A 348 -37.83 -9.25 13.51
CA PRO A 348 -36.65 -8.80 14.26
C PRO A 348 -35.29 -9.19 13.63
N VAL A 349 -35.12 -9.10 12.31
CA VAL A 349 -33.87 -9.51 11.63
C VAL A 349 -33.64 -8.62 10.40
N ASP A 350 -32.37 -8.31 10.06
CA ASP A 350 -31.99 -7.23 9.09
C ASP A 350 -30.82 -7.53 8.07
N LEU A 351 -30.13 -8.69 8.12
CA LEU A 351 -29.40 -9.47 7.04
C LEU A 351 -29.51 -10.94 7.43
N VAL A 352 -29.12 -11.85 6.55
CA VAL A 352 -28.68 -13.18 6.94
C VAL A 352 -27.37 -13.60 6.24
N ILE A 353 -26.22 -13.74 6.92
CA ILE A 353 -24.87 -13.86 6.28
C ILE A 353 -24.85 -14.98 5.24
N PHE A 354 -24.28 -14.74 4.06
CA PHE A 354 -23.98 -15.75 3.04
C PHE A 354 -22.53 -15.64 2.60
N ASP A 355 -21.94 -16.81 2.45
CA ASP A 355 -20.98 -17.04 1.38
C ASP A 355 -21.70 -17.22 0.03
N LEU A 356 -21.07 -16.90 -1.08
CA LEU A 356 -21.65 -17.09 -2.41
C LEU A 356 -21.58 -18.54 -2.91
N HIS A 357 -20.49 -19.22 -2.62
CA HIS A 357 -19.96 -20.38 -3.31
C HIS A 357 -20.10 -21.63 -2.43
N GLY A 358 -21.29 -22.25 -2.52
CA GLY A 358 -21.73 -23.34 -1.65
C GLY A 358 -23.13 -23.07 -1.12
N THR A 359 -23.40 -21.80 -0.84
CA THR A 359 -24.68 -21.35 -0.31
C THR A 359 -25.65 -20.89 -1.41
N LEU A 360 -25.16 -20.22 -2.47
CA LEU A 360 -26.00 -19.70 -3.56
C LEU A 360 -25.67 -20.31 -4.91
N ILE A 361 -24.39 -20.37 -5.23
CA ILE A 361 -23.89 -20.91 -6.49
C ILE A 361 -23.66 -22.40 -6.29
N CYS A 362 -24.14 -23.18 -7.25
CA CYS A 362 -23.94 -24.62 -7.30
C CYS A 362 -22.48 -24.90 -7.67
N ILE A 363 -21.60 -24.72 -6.69
CA ILE A 363 -20.16 -24.94 -6.84
C ILE A 363 -19.87 -26.35 -7.34
N HIS A 364 -20.73 -27.32 -7.00
CA HIS A 364 -20.78 -28.69 -7.53
C HIS A 364 -20.89 -28.82 -9.06
N ARG A 365 -21.00 -27.72 -9.82
CA ARG A 365 -20.94 -27.71 -11.30
C ARG A 365 -19.77 -26.90 -11.88
N LYS A 366 -19.19 -25.98 -11.09
CA LYS A 366 -18.17 -25.01 -11.51
C LYS A 366 -16.78 -25.42 -11.01
N TYR A 367 -16.66 -25.64 -9.70
CA TYR A 367 -15.39 -25.99 -9.07
C TYR A 367 -14.93 -27.43 -9.34
N PRO A 368 -15.78 -28.48 -9.43
CA PRO A 368 -15.35 -29.78 -9.94
C PRO A 368 -14.82 -29.70 -11.37
N LYS A 369 -15.46 -28.93 -12.27
CA LYS A 369 -14.96 -28.75 -13.64
C LYS A 369 -13.65 -27.97 -13.69
N PHE A 370 -13.50 -26.95 -12.83
CA PHE A 370 -12.22 -26.24 -12.69
C PHE A 370 -11.13 -27.16 -12.15
N VAL A 371 -11.39 -27.95 -11.09
CA VAL A 371 -10.43 -28.91 -10.52
C VAL A 371 -10.13 -30.05 -11.49
N GLU A 372 -11.12 -30.53 -12.26
CA GLU A 372 -10.93 -31.52 -13.33
C GLU A 372 -10.09 -30.94 -14.47
N PHE A 373 -10.38 -29.73 -14.95
CA PHE A 373 -9.54 -29.02 -15.93
C PHE A 373 -8.13 -28.81 -15.40
N PHE A 374 -8.00 -28.33 -14.15
CA PHE A 374 -6.75 -28.04 -13.50
C PHE A 374 -5.91 -29.31 -13.36
N CYS A 375 -6.49 -30.40 -12.85
CA CYS A 375 -5.82 -31.70 -12.73
C CYS A 375 -5.53 -32.32 -14.09
N SER A 376 -6.41 -32.19 -15.09
CA SER A 376 -6.19 -32.62 -16.48
C SER A 376 -5.06 -31.85 -17.14
N ARG A 377 -4.93 -30.55 -16.88
CA ARG A 377 -3.89 -29.68 -17.40
C ARG A 377 -2.55 -29.92 -16.69
N LEU A 378 -2.59 -30.06 -15.36
CA LEU A 378 -1.48 -30.46 -14.51
C LEU A 378 -0.92 -31.82 -14.92
N LYS A 379 -1.78 -32.83 -15.10
CA LYS A 379 -1.42 -34.17 -15.59
C LYS A 379 -0.84 -34.13 -17.00
N ARG A 380 -1.35 -33.26 -17.88
CA ARG A 380 -0.75 -33.01 -19.21
C ARG A 380 0.60 -32.26 -19.16
N MET A 381 0.87 -31.49 -18.12
CA MET A 381 2.12 -30.72 -17.96
C MET A 381 3.19 -31.45 -17.12
N THR A 382 2.81 -32.42 -16.28
CA THR A 382 3.72 -33.08 -15.32
C THR A 382 3.62 -34.62 -15.30
N GLY A 383 2.68 -35.21 -16.04
CA GLY A 383 2.37 -36.64 -16.01
C GLY A 383 1.58 -37.12 -14.79
N MET A 384 1.58 -36.36 -13.68
CA MET A 384 0.99 -36.80 -12.42
C MET A 384 -0.54 -36.72 -12.40
N ASP A 385 -1.19 -37.84 -12.08
CA ASP A 385 -2.63 -37.86 -11.82
C ASP A 385 -2.92 -37.46 -10.38
N MET A 386 -3.15 -36.16 -10.20
CA MET A 386 -3.43 -35.57 -8.90
C MET A 386 -4.93 -35.46 -8.59
N LEU A 387 -5.83 -35.95 -9.46
CA LEU A 387 -7.27 -35.70 -9.36
C LEU A 387 -7.81 -36.11 -7.99
N ALA A 388 -7.75 -37.39 -7.61
CA ALA A 388 -8.29 -37.86 -6.33
C ALA A 388 -7.69 -37.16 -5.10
N LYS A 389 -6.40 -36.74 -5.15
CA LYS A 389 -5.72 -36.08 -4.02
C LYS A 389 -6.08 -34.60 -3.92
N LEU A 390 -6.16 -33.88 -5.04
CA LEU A 390 -6.56 -32.47 -5.07
C LEU A 390 -8.07 -32.33 -4.88
N THR A 391 -8.90 -33.22 -5.44
CA THR A 391 -10.31 -33.42 -5.08
C THR A 391 -10.47 -33.40 -3.56
N LYS A 392 -9.80 -34.31 -2.84
CA LYS A 392 -9.95 -34.41 -1.38
C LYS A 392 -9.38 -33.22 -0.60
N LEU A 393 -8.27 -32.61 -1.05
CA LEU A 393 -7.66 -31.46 -0.37
C LEU A 393 -8.37 -30.13 -0.62
N LEU A 394 -9.04 -29.99 -1.76
CA LEU A 394 -9.73 -28.75 -2.15
C LEU A 394 -11.19 -28.70 -1.71
N GLY A 395 -11.75 -29.84 -1.29
CA GLY A 395 -13.13 -29.95 -0.82
C GLY A 395 -14.06 -30.50 -1.89
N LEU A 396 -13.83 -31.74 -2.33
CA LEU A 396 -14.69 -32.49 -3.24
C LEU A 396 -14.96 -33.90 -2.68
N ASN A 397 -16.13 -34.47 -3.02
CA ASN A 397 -16.51 -35.83 -2.63
C ASN A 397 -15.70 -36.89 -3.40
N GLU A 398 -15.79 -38.15 -2.97
CA GLU A 398 -14.95 -39.23 -3.53
C GLU A 398 -15.24 -39.47 -5.03
N ASP A 399 -16.49 -39.28 -5.47
CA ASP A 399 -16.89 -39.32 -6.89
C ASP A 399 -16.51 -38.06 -7.70
N SER A 400 -15.90 -37.04 -7.08
CA SER A 400 -15.56 -35.74 -7.69
C SER A 400 -16.73 -35.00 -8.36
N THR A 401 -17.98 -35.26 -7.95
CA THR A 401 -19.23 -34.69 -8.50
C THR A 401 -19.89 -33.64 -7.62
N ARG A 402 -19.48 -33.52 -6.36
CA ARG A 402 -19.95 -32.53 -5.39
C ARG A 402 -18.80 -31.97 -4.58
N MET A 403 -18.97 -30.74 -4.09
CA MET A 403 -18.02 -30.12 -3.17
C MET A 403 -18.32 -30.58 -1.74
N MET A 404 -17.27 -30.75 -0.94
CA MET A 404 -17.29 -31.03 0.50
C MET A 404 -16.49 -29.92 1.21
N HIS A 405 -16.63 -29.77 2.53
CA HIS A 405 -15.98 -28.69 3.29
C HIS A 405 -14.45 -28.72 3.10
N GLY A 406 -13.87 -27.63 2.57
CA GLY A 406 -12.46 -27.54 2.20
C GLY A 406 -12.02 -26.16 1.73
N VAL A 407 -10.76 -26.02 1.30
CA VAL A 407 -10.16 -24.69 1.08
C VAL A 407 -10.74 -23.91 -0.12
N LEU A 408 -11.37 -24.56 -1.11
CA LEU A 408 -12.13 -23.86 -2.16
C LEU A 408 -13.52 -23.38 -1.71
N THR A 409 -13.98 -23.77 -0.52
CA THR A 409 -15.31 -23.38 0.00
C THR A 409 -15.23 -22.41 1.19
N GLU A 410 -14.09 -22.33 1.87
CA GLU A 410 -13.91 -21.47 3.06
C GLU A 410 -12.71 -20.51 2.99
N GLY A 411 -11.72 -20.76 2.13
CA GLY A 411 -10.51 -19.96 1.99
C GLY A 411 -10.53 -19.00 0.81
N THR A 412 -9.54 -18.10 0.76
CA THR A 412 -9.30 -17.25 -0.43
C THR A 412 -8.64 -18.05 -1.58
N PRO A 413 -8.72 -17.59 -2.85
CA PRO A 413 -7.95 -18.14 -3.96
C PRO A 413 -6.45 -18.23 -3.68
N SER A 414 -5.90 -17.30 -2.92
CA SER A 414 -4.49 -17.29 -2.51
C SER A 414 -4.16 -18.47 -1.59
N GLU A 415 -5.03 -18.78 -0.64
CA GLU A 415 -4.89 -19.92 0.27
C GLU A 415 -5.16 -21.24 -0.45
N ALA A 416 -6.17 -21.30 -1.33
CA ALA A 416 -6.45 -22.48 -2.15
C ALA A 416 -5.29 -22.79 -3.12
N ARG A 417 -4.75 -21.77 -3.83
CA ARG A 417 -3.50 -21.87 -4.60
C ARG A 417 -2.35 -22.36 -3.71
N GLY A 418 -2.22 -21.83 -2.49
CA GLY A 418 -1.24 -22.27 -1.48
C GLY A 418 -1.34 -23.75 -1.12
N VAL A 419 -2.56 -24.26 -0.92
CA VAL A 419 -2.80 -25.69 -0.64
C VAL A 419 -2.47 -26.57 -1.85
N VAL A 420 -2.80 -26.16 -3.08
CA VAL A 420 -2.35 -26.90 -4.27
C VAL A 420 -0.82 -26.91 -4.37
N VAL A 421 -0.18 -25.75 -4.19
CA VAL A 421 1.30 -25.65 -4.20
C VAL A 421 1.93 -26.61 -3.19
N GLU A 422 1.43 -26.65 -1.95
CA GLU A 422 1.91 -27.55 -0.92
C GLU A 422 1.59 -29.03 -1.21
N ALA A 423 0.45 -29.33 -1.85
CA ALA A 423 0.10 -30.68 -2.30
C ALA A 423 1.05 -31.21 -3.38
N LEU A 424 1.45 -30.33 -4.32
CA LEU A 424 2.43 -30.60 -5.37
C LEU A 424 3.85 -30.79 -4.81
N ARG A 425 4.25 -29.98 -3.82
CA ARG A 425 5.53 -30.18 -3.10
C ARG A 425 5.62 -31.54 -2.43
N ARG A 426 4.51 -32.05 -1.89
CA ARG A 426 4.44 -33.35 -1.24
C ARG A 426 4.53 -34.54 -2.20
N GLU A 427 4.39 -34.30 -3.51
CA GLU A 427 4.72 -35.26 -4.58
C GLU A 427 6.10 -34.99 -5.22
N GLY A 428 6.87 -34.02 -4.70
CA GLY A 428 8.26 -33.76 -5.10
C GLY A 428 8.50 -32.56 -6.02
N ILE A 429 7.48 -31.81 -6.44
CA ILE A 429 7.68 -30.59 -7.26
C ILE A 429 8.36 -29.50 -6.43
N ALA A 430 9.35 -28.80 -7.01
CA ALA A 430 10.04 -27.71 -6.33
C ALA A 430 9.09 -26.53 -6.06
N TYR A 431 9.22 -25.85 -4.90
CA TYR A 431 8.25 -24.83 -4.46
C TYR A 431 8.01 -23.70 -5.48
N GLN A 432 9.07 -23.19 -6.12
CA GLN A 432 8.96 -22.13 -7.14
C GLN A 432 8.26 -22.64 -8.41
N GLU A 433 8.59 -23.85 -8.85
CA GLU A 433 7.94 -24.51 -9.99
C GLU A 433 6.47 -24.78 -9.69
N ALA A 434 6.14 -25.27 -8.49
CA ALA A 434 4.77 -25.46 -8.04
C ALA A 434 3.98 -24.13 -8.04
N ILE A 435 4.54 -23.02 -7.57
CA ILE A 435 3.90 -21.68 -7.65
C ILE A 435 3.67 -21.26 -9.11
N MET A 436 4.69 -21.36 -9.97
CA MET A 436 4.57 -20.97 -11.38
C MET A 436 3.55 -21.81 -12.12
N LEU A 437 3.56 -23.13 -11.88
CA LEU A 437 2.65 -24.10 -12.48
C LEU A 437 1.22 -23.90 -11.99
N VAL A 438 1.02 -23.69 -10.68
CA VAL A 438 -0.31 -23.42 -10.11
C VAL A 438 -0.87 -22.12 -10.65
N ASN A 439 -0.13 -21.00 -10.57
CA ASN A 439 -0.61 -19.71 -11.09
C ASN A 439 -0.90 -19.79 -12.60
N LYS A 440 -0.03 -20.42 -13.40
CA LYS A 440 -0.25 -20.58 -14.84
C LYS A 440 -1.51 -21.39 -15.15
N ILE A 441 -1.69 -22.55 -14.52
CA ILE A 441 -2.87 -23.40 -14.78
C ILE A 441 -4.13 -22.74 -14.23
N TRP A 442 -4.05 -22.01 -13.12
CA TRP A 442 -5.18 -21.26 -12.57
C TRP A 442 -5.64 -20.18 -13.55
N THR A 443 -4.73 -19.36 -14.08
CA THR A 443 -5.07 -18.33 -15.08
C THR A 443 -5.44 -18.91 -16.44
N GLU A 444 -4.86 -20.03 -16.87
CA GLU A 444 -5.36 -20.78 -18.04
C GLU A 444 -6.77 -21.36 -17.81
N GLY A 445 -7.19 -21.59 -16.56
CA GLY A 445 -8.51 -22.10 -16.17
C GLY A 445 -9.48 -21.05 -15.64
N GLU A 446 -9.08 -19.77 -15.54
CA GLU A 446 -9.91 -18.69 -15.00
C GLU A 446 -11.17 -18.47 -15.85
N PHE A 447 -11.20 -18.85 -17.13
CA PHE A 447 -12.42 -18.84 -17.95
C PHE A 447 -13.51 -19.82 -17.45
N ILE A 448 -13.14 -20.86 -16.70
CA ILE A 448 -14.07 -21.79 -16.02
C ILE A 448 -14.52 -21.18 -14.69
N LEU A 449 -13.64 -20.46 -14.00
CA LEU A 449 -14.02 -19.65 -12.82
C LEU A 449 -14.80 -18.37 -13.20
N LYS A 450 -14.85 -18.02 -14.49
CA LYS A 450 -15.70 -16.95 -15.07
C LYS A 450 -16.84 -17.49 -15.93
N SER A 451 -17.05 -18.81 -16.02
CA SER A 451 -18.18 -19.39 -16.75
C SER A 451 -19.49 -19.15 -16.02
N GLU A 452 -20.60 -18.98 -16.75
CA GLU A 452 -21.94 -18.76 -16.20
C GLU A 452 -22.22 -19.69 -14.99
N PRO A 453 -22.45 -19.11 -13.80
CA PRO A 453 -22.78 -19.87 -12.62
C PRO A 453 -24.15 -20.53 -12.75
N THR A 454 -24.29 -21.73 -12.18
CA THR A 454 -25.61 -22.31 -11.93
C THR A 454 -26.04 -21.92 -10.50
N PRO A 455 -27.26 -21.39 -10.28
CA PRO A 455 -27.77 -21.19 -8.93
C PRO A 455 -28.10 -22.55 -8.27
N LEU A 456 -28.09 -22.62 -6.94
CA LEU A 456 -28.43 -23.84 -6.20
C LEU A 456 -29.92 -24.18 -6.19
N SER A 457 -30.76 -23.23 -6.58
CA SER A 457 -32.16 -23.47 -6.84
C SER A 457 -32.65 -22.59 -7.99
N SER A 458 -33.81 -22.92 -8.58
CA SER A 458 -34.39 -22.12 -9.66
C SER A 458 -35.06 -20.85 -9.16
N ASN A 459 -35.62 -20.88 -7.95
CA ASN A 459 -36.25 -19.69 -7.38
C ASN A 459 -35.23 -18.80 -6.69
N LEU A 460 -33.92 -19.04 -6.81
CA LEU A 460 -32.91 -18.28 -6.08
C LEU A 460 -33.00 -16.76 -6.31
N GLU A 461 -33.50 -16.29 -7.48
CA GLU A 461 -33.91 -14.88 -7.69
C GLU A 461 -35.18 -14.50 -6.91
N GLU A 462 -36.22 -15.32 -6.89
CA GLU A 462 -37.51 -15.01 -6.23
C GLU A 462 -37.45 -15.15 -4.71
N THR A 463 -36.72 -16.15 -4.23
CA THR A 463 -35.98 -16.17 -2.98
C THR A 463 -35.34 -14.82 -2.80
N PHE A 464 -34.30 -14.51 -3.57
CA PHE A 464 -33.54 -13.29 -3.37
C PHE A 464 -34.43 -12.03 -3.31
N LYS A 465 -35.55 -11.98 -4.02
CA LYS A 465 -36.63 -10.97 -3.96
C LYS A 465 -37.64 -11.06 -2.80
N GLU A 466 -38.02 -12.20 -2.24
CA GLU A 466 -38.94 -12.27 -1.07
C GLU A 466 -38.24 -11.88 0.24
N LEU A 467 -36.91 -11.87 0.12
CA LEU A 467 -35.96 -11.83 1.19
C LEU A 467 -35.32 -10.46 1.35
N LYS A 468 -35.08 -9.86 0.19
CA LYS A 468 -35.65 -8.55 -0.09
C LYS A 468 -37.07 -8.44 0.54
N ARG A 469 -38.25 -8.84 0.01
CA ARG A 469 -39.62 -8.27 0.34
C ARG A 469 -39.95 -8.12 1.83
N ASN A 470 -39.40 -8.98 2.66
CA ASN A 470 -39.57 -8.94 4.10
C ASN A 470 -38.23 -8.76 4.83
N GLY A 471 -37.37 -7.89 4.33
CA GLY A 471 -36.01 -7.82 4.81
C GLY A 471 -34.97 -7.26 3.86
N VAL A 472 -33.70 -7.63 3.97
CA VAL A 472 -32.79 -7.96 5.09
C VAL A 472 -31.43 -7.95 4.37
N LYS A 473 -30.69 -6.84 4.51
CA LYS A 473 -29.77 -6.09 3.60
C LYS A 473 -28.63 -6.92 3.04
N ILE A 474 -28.12 -6.72 1.80
CA ILE A 474 -27.52 -7.82 0.99
C ILE A 474 -26.16 -7.74 0.26
N ALA A 475 -25.09 -8.25 0.84
CA ALA A 475 -23.85 -8.62 0.16
C ALA A 475 -23.68 -10.12 -0.05
N ILE A 476 -22.45 -10.45 -0.40
CA ILE A 476 -21.70 -11.65 -0.07
C ILE A 476 -20.54 -11.20 0.84
N ASN A 477 -20.10 -12.07 1.75
CA ASN A 477 -18.68 -12.13 2.11
C ASN A 477 -18.12 -13.48 1.69
N THR A 478 -17.15 -13.46 0.79
CA THR A 478 -16.52 -14.66 0.25
C THR A 478 -15.02 -14.45 0.08
N GLY A 479 -14.27 -15.55 0.08
CA GLY A 479 -12.84 -15.50 -0.19
C GLY A 479 -12.51 -15.13 -1.64
N GLU A 480 -13.45 -15.27 -2.57
CA GLU A 480 -13.25 -15.02 -4.00
C GLU A 480 -13.12 -13.53 -4.37
N PRO A 481 -12.50 -13.17 -5.52
CA PRO A 481 -12.14 -11.78 -5.87
C PRO A 481 -13.31 -10.97 -6.44
N ARG A 482 -13.27 -9.64 -6.24
CA ARG A 482 -14.35 -8.70 -6.59
C ARG A 482 -14.77 -8.76 -8.06
N GLU A 483 -13.83 -8.95 -8.98
CA GLU A 483 -14.13 -9.11 -10.42
C GLU A 483 -15.02 -10.33 -10.70
N PHE A 484 -14.71 -11.48 -10.09
CA PHE A 484 -15.38 -12.74 -10.41
C PHE A 484 -16.74 -12.81 -9.75
N VAL A 485 -16.85 -12.29 -8.54
CA VAL A 485 -18.07 -12.30 -7.75
C VAL A 485 -19.13 -11.37 -8.34
N VAL A 486 -18.77 -10.15 -8.77
CA VAL A 486 -19.71 -9.25 -9.46
C VAL A 486 -20.22 -9.89 -10.75
N LEU A 487 -19.36 -10.58 -11.51
CA LEU A 487 -19.74 -11.29 -12.74
C LEU A 487 -20.69 -12.47 -12.45
N ASP A 488 -20.37 -13.31 -11.48
CA ASP A 488 -21.21 -14.45 -11.08
C ASP A 488 -22.60 -13.97 -10.63
N LEU A 489 -22.64 -12.93 -9.81
CA LEU A 489 -23.88 -12.34 -9.33
C LEU A 489 -24.68 -11.68 -10.47
N MET A 490 -24.03 -11.06 -11.47
CA MET A 490 -24.70 -10.48 -12.63
C MET A 490 -25.38 -11.56 -13.46
N ASN A 491 -24.67 -12.66 -13.74
CA ASN A 491 -25.18 -13.77 -14.53
C ASN A 491 -26.37 -14.50 -13.87
N LEU A 492 -26.44 -14.51 -12.54
CA LEU A 492 -27.60 -15.04 -11.82
C LEU A 492 -28.77 -14.04 -11.69
N GLY A 493 -28.63 -12.82 -12.21
CA GLY A 493 -29.58 -11.71 -11.96
C GLY A 493 -29.52 -11.16 -10.54
N LEU A 494 -28.56 -11.62 -9.72
CA LEU A 494 -28.48 -11.39 -8.28
C LEU A 494 -27.64 -10.18 -7.90
N THR A 495 -26.83 -9.58 -8.80
CA THR A 495 -26.18 -8.28 -8.54
C THR A 495 -27.22 -7.18 -8.35
N ASN A 496 -28.33 -7.24 -9.09
CA ASN A 496 -29.52 -6.40 -8.86
C ASN A 496 -30.34 -6.84 -7.64
N TYR A 497 -29.75 -7.73 -6.84
CA TYR A 497 -30.12 -7.94 -5.45
C TYR A 497 -28.90 -7.94 -4.49
N ILE A 498 -27.66 -7.63 -4.91
CA ILE A 498 -26.46 -7.62 -4.05
C ILE A 498 -25.93 -6.19 -3.90
N ASP A 499 -26.26 -5.64 -2.75
CA ASP A 499 -26.13 -4.31 -2.19
C ASP A 499 -24.70 -3.77 -2.19
N MET A 500 -23.86 -4.35 -1.36
CA MET A 500 -22.43 -4.15 -1.33
C MET A 500 -21.80 -5.55 -1.49
N LEU A 501 -20.50 -5.73 -1.56
CA LEU A 501 -19.84 -7.03 -1.71
C LEU A 501 -18.46 -7.02 -1.03
N VAL A 502 -18.12 -7.94 -0.11
CA VAL A 502 -16.69 -8.19 0.21
C VAL A 502 -16.18 -9.42 -0.48
N CYS A 503 -14.93 -9.28 -0.87
CA CYS A 503 -14.12 -10.28 -1.51
C CYS A 503 -12.80 -10.47 -0.77
N GLY A 504 -12.09 -11.56 -1.08
CA GLY A 504 -10.78 -11.82 -0.47
C GLY A 504 -9.65 -10.92 -0.97
N ASP A 505 -9.89 -10.12 -2.02
CA ASP A 505 -8.90 -9.22 -2.65
C ASP A 505 -9.05 -7.74 -2.23
N ASP A 506 -10.11 -7.38 -1.52
CA ASP A 506 -10.20 -6.04 -0.93
C ASP A 506 -9.00 -5.81 0.02
N PRO A 507 -8.37 -4.62 0.08
CA PRO A 507 -6.99 -4.41 0.62
C PRO A 507 -6.82 -4.58 2.14
N ILE A 508 -7.82 -5.20 2.74
CA ILE A 508 -8.32 -5.05 4.08
C ILE A 508 -8.99 -6.34 4.57
N SER A 509 -9.32 -7.30 3.68
CA SER A 509 -10.12 -8.51 3.95
C SER A 509 -9.42 -9.58 4.82
N GLN A 510 -10.18 -10.49 5.45
CA GLN A 510 -9.68 -11.61 6.27
C GLN A 510 -10.36 -12.93 5.90
N ALA A 511 -9.76 -14.03 6.38
CA ALA A 511 -10.35 -15.36 6.33
C ALA A 511 -11.40 -15.57 7.45
N LYS A 512 -12.34 -16.48 7.18
CA LYS A 512 -13.26 -17.06 8.16
C LYS A 512 -12.47 -17.96 9.12
N PRO A 513 -12.92 -18.20 10.37
CA PRO A 513 -14.14 -17.73 11.02
C PRO A 513 -13.90 -16.44 11.82
N SER A 514 -13.07 -15.51 11.35
CA SER A 514 -12.75 -14.31 12.13
C SER A 514 -14.02 -13.51 12.46
N GLY A 515 -14.14 -13.08 13.71
CA GLY A 515 -15.12 -12.08 14.15
C GLY A 515 -14.66 -10.65 13.88
N HIS A 516 -13.58 -10.44 13.12
CA HIS A 516 -13.10 -9.17 12.55
C HIS A 516 -12.75 -9.35 11.06
N ASN A 517 -12.87 -10.54 10.46
CA ASN A 517 -14.09 -10.65 9.67
C ASN A 517 -15.29 -10.03 10.40
N THR A 518 -16.13 -10.77 11.12
CA THR A 518 -17.48 -10.37 11.55
C THR A 518 -17.66 -9.18 12.55
N LEU A 519 -16.81 -8.15 12.58
CA LEU A 519 -17.06 -6.90 13.34
C LEU A 519 -16.80 -5.59 12.61
N LEU A 520 -16.18 -5.59 11.46
CA LEU A 520 -16.28 -4.47 10.54
C LEU A 520 -16.57 -4.97 9.15
N ILE A 521 -17.56 -4.44 8.44
CA ILE A 521 -19.04 -4.56 8.51
C ILE A 521 -19.98 -3.95 9.67
N CYS A 522 -19.56 -3.51 10.89
CA CYS A 522 -20.35 -2.55 11.74
C CYS A 522 -20.22 -1.05 11.27
N ASN A 523 -20.03 -0.08 12.19
CA ASN A 523 -19.96 1.41 12.16
C ASN A 523 -20.02 2.25 10.88
N GLU A 524 -19.53 1.79 9.73
CA GLU A 524 -19.67 2.49 8.46
C GLU A 524 -21.00 2.06 7.84
N LEU A 525 -21.16 0.88 7.17
CA LEU A 525 -22.52 0.35 6.85
C LEU A 525 -23.34 -0.20 8.01
N SER A 526 -22.76 -0.30 9.18
CA SER A 526 -23.46 0.24 10.33
C SER A 526 -24.58 -0.62 10.90
N VAL A 527 -24.30 -1.88 11.26
CA VAL A 527 -25.26 -2.67 12.02
C VAL A 527 -24.71 -3.58 13.13
N ASN A 528 -25.07 -3.25 14.40
CA ASN A 528 -24.41 -3.57 15.67
C ASN A 528 -24.99 -4.72 16.51
N PRO A 529 -24.16 -5.34 17.39
CA PRO A 529 -24.51 -6.45 18.28
C PRO A 529 -25.68 -6.47 19.30
N SER A 530 -26.83 -7.06 18.87
CA SER A 530 -27.25 -8.43 19.30
C SER A 530 -28.24 -9.21 18.38
N LYS A 531 -28.35 -8.86 17.08
CA LYS A 531 -29.47 -9.14 16.15
C LYS A 531 -29.28 -10.14 14.93
N THR A 532 -28.11 -10.75 14.66
CA THR A 532 -27.75 -11.39 13.34
C THR A 532 -28.19 -12.81 13.11
N VAL A 533 -28.73 -13.11 11.93
CA VAL A 533 -28.79 -14.49 11.43
C VAL A 533 -27.58 -14.77 10.50
N VAL A 534 -26.88 -15.91 10.65
CA VAL A 534 -25.69 -16.25 9.83
C VAL A 534 -25.82 -17.57 9.12
N VAL A 535 -25.75 -17.58 7.80
CA VAL A 535 -26.26 -18.70 6.98
C VAL A 535 -25.35 -19.01 5.81
N GLY A 536 -24.20 -19.57 6.15
CA GLY A 536 -23.52 -20.45 5.22
C GLY A 536 -24.19 -21.82 5.09
N ASP A 537 -23.48 -22.67 4.39
CA ASP A 537 -23.60 -24.11 4.30
C ASP A 537 -22.36 -24.79 4.89
N SER A 538 -21.43 -24.00 5.46
CA SER A 538 -20.19 -24.45 6.08
C SER A 538 -20.12 -24.09 7.57
N VAL A 539 -19.26 -24.78 8.33
CA VAL A 539 -19.04 -24.46 9.75
C VAL A 539 -18.25 -23.15 9.90
N GLY A 540 -17.34 -22.85 8.96
CA GLY A 540 -16.56 -21.62 8.94
C GLY A 540 -17.45 -20.38 8.93
N ASP A 541 -18.51 -20.37 8.10
CA ASP A 541 -19.51 -19.29 8.06
C ASP A 541 -20.22 -19.09 9.41
N LEU A 542 -20.76 -20.17 9.98
CA LEU A 542 -21.54 -20.13 11.21
C LEU A 542 -20.69 -19.64 12.40
N GLN A 543 -19.41 -20.04 12.45
CA GLN A 543 -18.45 -19.56 13.45
C GLN A 543 -17.96 -18.13 13.19
N MET A 544 -17.80 -17.74 11.93
CA MET A 544 -17.56 -16.35 11.52
C MET A 544 -18.66 -15.47 12.12
N GLY A 545 -19.92 -15.94 12.05
CA GLY A 545 -21.03 -15.40 12.82
C GLY A 545 -20.76 -15.38 14.31
N GLY A 546 -20.69 -16.55 14.96
CA GLY A 546 -20.60 -16.67 16.42
C GLY A 546 -19.57 -15.73 17.08
N SER A 547 -18.44 -15.51 16.41
CA SER A 547 -17.32 -14.67 16.86
C SER A 547 -17.61 -13.16 16.92
N ALA A 548 -18.59 -12.67 16.15
CA ALA A 548 -19.06 -11.28 16.18
C ALA A 548 -20.01 -10.95 17.32
N PHE A 549 -20.56 -12.02 17.92
CA PHE A 549 -21.94 -12.09 18.40
C PHE A 549 -22.92 -11.99 17.22
N VAL A 550 -23.89 -12.92 17.19
CA VAL A 550 -24.95 -13.07 16.17
C VAL A 550 -26.19 -13.63 16.88
N MET A 551 -27.41 -13.21 16.51
CA MET A 551 -28.67 -13.68 17.12
C MET A 551 -28.89 -15.17 16.87
N LYS A 552 -28.65 -15.60 15.64
CA LYS A 552 -29.02 -16.90 15.09
C LYS A 552 -27.96 -17.28 14.03
N LYS A 553 -27.79 -18.56 13.81
CA LYS A 553 -26.90 -19.16 12.81
C LYS A 553 -27.75 -20.26 12.16
N ILE A 554 -27.84 -20.34 10.84
CA ILE A 554 -28.67 -21.33 10.15
C ILE A 554 -27.83 -22.06 9.11
N GLY A 555 -27.70 -23.37 9.21
CA GLY A 555 -26.95 -24.17 8.24
C GLY A 555 -27.84 -24.64 7.09
N VAL A 556 -27.42 -24.41 5.85
CA VAL A 556 -28.09 -24.91 4.63
C VAL A 556 -27.55 -26.26 4.20
N LEU A 557 -28.46 -27.22 4.05
CA LEU A 557 -28.14 -28.61 3.69
C LEU A 557 -28.16 -28.90 2.18
N SER A 558 -28.54 -27.92 1.34
CA SER A 558 -28.40 -28.01 -0.13
C SER A 558 -27.01 -27.60 -0.64
N GLY A 559 -26.14 -27.14 0.26
CA GLY A 559 -24.76 -26.77 -0.03
C GLY A 559 -23.77 -27.87 0.34
N VAL A 560 -22.70 -27.48 1.02
CA VAL A 560 -21.52 -28.30 1.30
C VAL A 560 -21.63 -29.14 2.58
N GLY A 561 -22.18 -28.58 3.67
CA GLY A 561 -22.25 -29.21 5.00
C GLY A 561 -23.54 -29.99 5.24
N ASN A 562 -23.46 -31.00 6.11
CA ASN A 562 -24.59 -31.89 6.44
C ASN A 562 -25.22 -31.60 7.82
N GLU A 563 -26.31 -32.30 8.15
CA GLU A 563 -27.09 -32.00 9.36
C GLU A 563 -26.29 -32.25 10.64
N GLU A 564 -25.46 -33.29 10.72
CA GLU A 564 -24.68 -33.58 11.93
C GLU A 564 -23.58 -32.53 12.16
N GLU A 565 -22.98 -32.01 11.09
CA GLU A 565 -21.91 -31.01 11.13
C GLU A 565 -22.38 -29.60 11.50
N LEU A 566 -23.50 -29.15 10.91
CA LEU A 566 -23.93 -27.75 11.07
C LEU A 566 -24.74 -27.53 12.37
N LYS A 567 -25.45 -28.55 12.87
CA LYS A 567 -26.39 -28.47 14.03
C LYS A 567 -25.80 -28.02 15.38
N PRO A 568 -24.50 -28.22 15.69
CA PRO A 568 -23.90 -27.68 16.92
C PRO A 568 -23.54 -26.19 16.84
N TYR A 569 -23.42 -25.64 15.63
CA TYR A 569 -22.97 -24.26 15.39
C TYR A 569 -24.10 -23.37 14.88
N ALA A 570 -25.06 -23.93 14.15
CA ALA A 570 -26.32 -23.33 13.81
C ALA A 570 -27.31 -23.45 14.98
N ASP A 571 -28.12 -22.41 15.23
CA ASP A 571 -29.21 -22.42 16.21
C ASP A 571 -30.50 -23.02 15.60
N CYS A 572 -30.54 -23.21 14.28
CA CYS A 572 -31.53 -24.02 13.56
C CYS A 572 -30.95 -24.47 12.19
N LEU A 573 -31.53 -25.49 11.54
CA LEU A 573 -31.07 -26.01 10.25
C LEU A 573 -32.20 -26.11 9.23
N VAL A 574 -31.84 -26.06 7.95
CA VAL A 574 -32.78 -25.92 6.85
C VAL A 574 -32.37 -26.75 5.62
N PRO A 575 -33.31 -27.47 4.97
CA PRO A 575 -32.98 -28.44 3.93
C PRO A 575 -32.45 -27.81 2.63
N SER A 576 -32.78 -26.55 2.33
CA SER A 576 -32.29 -25.88 1.13
C SER A 576 -32.17 -24.36 1.26
N ILE A 577 -31.50 -23.76 0.29
CA ILE A 577 -31.51 -22.32 -0.08
C ILE A 577 -32.93 -21.72 -0.26
N GLU A 578 -33.97 -22.56 -0.30
CA GLU A 578 -35.39 -22.21 -0.30
C GLU A 578 -36.18 -22.61 0.99
N ASN A 579 -35.57 -22.89 2.18
CA ASN A 579 -36.35 -23.09 3.44
C ASN A 579 -35.93 -22.37 4.79
N ILE A 580 -35.95 -21.03 4.94
CA ILE A 580 -35.20 -20.16 5.90
C ILE A 580 -35.89 -18.80 6.30
N ASN A 581 -36.61 -18.07 5.41
CA ASN A 581 -37.41 -16.84 5.65
C ASN A 581 -38.35 -16.92 6.88
N ASP A 582 -39.26 -17.87 7.05
CA ASP A 582 -40.10 -18.06 8.27
C ASP A 582 -39.31 -17.81 9.57
N ILE A 583 -38.17 -18.51 9.74
CA ILE A 583 -37.26 -18.43 10.90
C ILE A 583 -36.73 -17.00 11.11
N ILE A 584 -36.62 -16.26 10.01
CA ILE A 584 -36.10 -14.91 9.90
C ILE A 584 -37.25 -13.86 9.94
N LEU A 585 -38.51 -14.23 9.66
CA LEU A 585 -39.65 -13.33 9.50
C LEU A 585 -40.68 -13.32 10.63
N GLU A 586 -40.79 -14.38 11.43
CA GLU A 586 -41.58 -14.39 12.68
C GLU A 586 -43.04 -13.82 12.60
N LYS A 587 -43.72 -13.96 11.45
CA LYS A 587 -45.09 -13.44 11.25
C LYS A 587 -46.12 -14.24 12.05
N GLY A 588 -46.91 -13.57 12.90
CA GLY A 588 -48.00 -14.24 13.62
C GLY A 588 -48.82 -13.45 14.65
N LYS A 589 -48.73 -12.11 14.69
CA LYS A 589 -49.32 -11.22 15.71
C LYS A 589 -49.54 -9.83 15.10
N SER A 590 -50.50 -8.97 15.49
CA SER A 590 -51.70 -9.03 16.35
C SER A 590 -52.34 -7.62 16.31
N GLU A 591 -53.64 -7.33 16.38
CA GLU A 591 -54.93 -8.05 16.44
C GLU A 591 -56.03 -6.99 16.10
N ALA A 592 -57.37 -7.13 16.18
CA ALA A 592 -58.28 -8.08 16.83
C ALA A 592 -59.66 -8.13 16.12
N THR A 593 -60.55 -9.03 16.58
CA THR A 593 -62.03 -9.05 16.45
C THR A 593 -62.73 -8.91 15.08
N ASP A 594 -63.58 -9.91 14.82
CA ASP A 594 -64.85 -9.88 14.06
C ASP A 594 -64.89 -9.76 12.52
N GLY A 595 -65.20 -10.90 11.87
CA GLY A 595 -66.47 -10.98 11.12
C GLY A 595 -66.46 -11.25 9.61
N SER A 596 -66.30 -12.53 9.18
CA SER A 596 -66.64 -13.07 7.84
C SER A 596 -65.86 -12.51 6.61
N GLY A 597 -65.79 -13.17 5.44
CA GLY A 597 -66.13 -14.55 5.08
C GLY A 597 -66.19 -14.83 3.55
N VAL A 598 -65.64 -15.99 3.12
CA VAL A 598 -65.97 -16.76 1.89
C VAL A 598 -65.57 -16.20 0.48
N SER A 599 -64.68 -16.95 -0.21
CA SER A 599 -64.46 -17.03 -1.69
C SER A 599 -63.89 -15.78 -2.45
N GLY A 600 -63.29 -15.89 -3.65
CA GLY A 600 -62.80 -17.07 -4.40
C GLY A 600 -62.61 -16.84 -5.93
N LYS A 601 -61.71 -17.62 -6.58
CA LYS A 601 -61.51 -17.81 -8.05
C LYS A 601 -61.13 -16.60 -8.96
N GLY A 602 -59.89 -16.59 -9.45
CA GLY A 602 -59.56 -17.12 -10.79
C GLY A 602 -59.38 -16.20 -12.04
N ARG A 603 -58.44 -16.64 -12.90
CA ARG A 603 -58.24 -16.41 -14.36
C ARG A 603 -57.64 -15.11 -14.94
N GLU A 604 -56.55 -15.31 -15.68
CA GLU A 604 -56.35 -15.04 -17.14
C GLU A 604 -57.14 -13.87 -17.78
N THR A 605 -56.51 -12.94 -18.51
CA THR A 605 -56.25 -13.10 -19.97
C THR A 605 -55.39 -11.98 -20.61
N PHE A 606 -54.95 -12.23 -21.86
CA PHE A 606 -54.20 -11.35 -22.76
C PHE A 606 -54.99 -10.12 -23.27
N SER A 607 -54.29 -9.06 -23.71
CA SER A 607 -54.16 -8.74 -25.15
C SER A 607 -53.27 -7.51 -25.45
N CYS A 608 -52.85 -7.40 -26.71
CA CYS A 608 -52.00 -6.35 -27.27
C CYS A 608 -52.73 -5.69 -28.44
N PHE A 609 -52.50 -4.39 -28.72
CA PHE A 609 -52.50 -3.89 -30.10
C PHE A 609 -51.65 -2.63 -30.30
N GLN A 610 -51.19 -2.42 -31.54
CA GLN A 610 -50.21 -1.42 -31.98
C GLN A 610 -50.87 -0.14 -32.54
N LYS A 611 -50.14 1.00 -32.51
CA LYS A 611 -49.65 1.77 -33.69
C LYS A 611 -49.04 3.12 -33.29
N SER A 612 -47.73 3.34 -33.49
CA SER A 612 -47.08 4.00 -34.65
C SER A 612 -47.38 5.50 -34.79
N ILE A 613 -46.39 6.41 -34.90
CA ILE A 613 -45.71 6.71 -36.19
C ILE A 613 -44.44 7.58 -36.00
N LEU A 614 -43.49 7.46 -36.94
CA LEU A 614 -42.33 8.33 -37.28
C LEU A 614 -41.09 8.46 -36.36
N SER A 615 -39.96 8.49 -37.05
CA SER A 615 -38.59 8.91 -36.69
C SER A 615 -38.18 9.99 -37.74
N PRO A 616 -36.95 10.56 -37.84
CA PRO A 616 -35.68 10.19 -37.18
C PRO A 616 -34.85 11.39 -36.65
N ALA A 617 -33.57 11.10 -36.36
CA ALA A 617 -32.44 12.04 -36.15
C ALA A 617 -32.42 12.82 -34.82
N SER A 618 -31.30 13.04 -34.12
CA SER A 618 -29.94 12.41 -34.13
C SER A 618 -29.12 13.04 -32.98
N GLY A 619 -28.06 12.37 -32.49
CA GLY A 619 -27.15 12.89 -31.45
C GLY A 619 -26.61 11.80 -30.49
N SER A 620 -25.41 12.00 -29.94
CA SER A 620 -24.46 10.91 -29.63
C SER A 620 -24.23 10.55 -28.15
N GLY A 621 -24.03 9.24 -27.90
CA GLY A 621 -22.99 8.69 -27.02
C GLY A 621 -23.08 8.94 -25.51
N SER A 622 -23.07 7.88 -24.70
CA SER A 622 -23.58 7.96 -23.33
C SER A 622 -22.90 6.95 -22.36
N GLN A 623 -22.71 7.32 -21.10
CA GLN A 623 -21.99 6.55 -20.05
C GLN A 623 -22.83 5.43 -19.37
N MET A 624 -22.18 4.66 -18.48
CA MET A 624 -22.75 3.55 -17.68
C MET A 624 -22.48 3.74 -16.17
N HIS A 625 -23.40 3.28 -15.32
CA HIS A 625 -23.43 3.56 -13.86
C HIS A 625 -22.47 2.71 -13.01
N GLN A 626 -22.19 3.16 -11.77
CA GLN A 626 -21.45 2.41 -10.73
C GLN A 626 -22.21 2.36 -9.40
N PRO A 627 -22.08 1.28 -8.58
CA PRO A 627 -22.70 1.19 -7.27
C PRO A 627 -21.82 1.93 -6.24
N CYS A 628 -22.43 2.46 -5.19
CA CYS A 628 -22.16 3.89 -4.93
C CYS A 628 -21.19 4.25 -3.84
N ARG A 629 -20.76 3.33 -2.97
CA ARG A 629 -19.49 3.53 -2.29
C ARG A 629 -18.46 2.42 -2.45
N SER A 630 -17.32 2.93 -2.91
CA SER A 630 -15.96 2.43 -2.81
C SER A 630 -15.07 3.69 -2.86
N PHE A 631 -13.87 3.65 -2.28
CA PHE A 631 -13.17 4.88 -1.86
C PHE A 631 -12.53 5.73 -2.98
N SER A 632 -13.12 6.89 -3.37
CA SER A 632 -12.51 7.93 -4.26
C SER A 632 -13.29 9.27 -4.33
N THR A 633 -12.78 10.44 -4.80
CA THR A 633 -11.63 11.29 -4.36
C THR A 633 -11.77 12.79 -4.78
N SER A 634 -11.32 13.71 -3.90
CA SER A 634 -10.79 15.10 -4.16
C SER A 634 -11.65 16.27 -4.69
N ARG A 635 -11.56 17.45 -4.04
CA ARG A 635 -11.06 18.77 -4.58
C ARG A 635 -11.00 19.88 -3.47
N PRO A 636 -10.55 21.15 -3.72
CA PRO A 636 -9.86 21.96 -2.70
C PRO A 636 -10.66 23.12 -2.06
N CYS A 637 -10.15 23.67 -0.95
CA CYS A 637 -10.52 24.98 -0.42
C CYS A 637 -9.29 25.73 0.17
N SER A 638 -9.35 27.06 0.22
CA SER A 638 -8.28 27.94 0.74
C SER A 638 -8.28 28.00 2.27
N VAL A 639 -7.10 28.20 2.87
CA VAL A 639 -6.91 28.16 4.33
C VAL A 639 -6.25 29.44 4.82
N HIS A 640 -6.96 30.22 5.64
CA HIS A 640 -6.34 31.21 6.52
C HIS A 640 -5.57 30.51 7.64
N ILE A 641 -4.35 30.97 7.92
CA ILE A 641 -3.45 30.34 8.90
C ILE A 641 -3.87 30.72 10.32
N ALA A 642 -4.19 29.72 11.15
CA ALA A 642 -4.38 29.89 12.59
C ALA A 642 -3.01 29.91 13.31
N SER A 643 -2.88 30.75 14.34
CA SER A 643 -1.60 31.26 14.85
C SER A 643 -0.82 30.34 15.81
N ASP A 644 -1.32 29.16 16.16
CA ASP A 644 -0.74 28.27 17.19
C ASP A 644 -0.05 27.01 16.62
N THR A 645 0.48 27.06 15.39
CA THR A 645 1.27 25.95 14.85
C THR A 645 2.75 26.08 15.22
N GLU A 646 3.34 25.01 15.76
CA GLU A 646 4.78 24.99 16.11
C GLU A 646 5.64 25.11 14.84
N ARG A 647 6.31 26.26 14.70
CA ARG A 647 7.23 26.56 13.60
C ARG A 647 8.66 26.14 13.92
N TYR A 648 9.35 25.63 12.92
CA TYR A 648 10.77 25.23 12.95
C TYR A 648 11.60 26.12 12.04
N ASP A 649 12.87 26.36 12.37
CA ASP A 649 13.75 27.11 11.47
C ASP A 649 14.13 26.24 10.27
N PHE A 650 14.40 24.96 10.52
CA PHE A 650 14.73 23.98 9.47
C PHE A 650 13.87 22.72 9.56
N ILE A 651 13.33 22.27 8.42
CA ILE A 651 12.72 20.94 8.28
C ILE A 651 13.56 20.11 7.31
N ILE A 652 14.15 19.03 7.80
CA ILE A 652 14.97 18.10 7.01
C ILE A 652 14.12 16.86 6.68
N VAL A 653 13.98 16.55 5.38
CA VAL A 653 13.20 15.42 4.90
C VAL A 653 14.11 14.27 4.49
N GLY A 654 14.08 13.17 5.25
CA GLY A 654 14.93 12.01 5.09
C GLY A 654 16.10 12.02 6.08
N ALA A 655 16.14 11.04 6.99
CA ALA A 655 17.24 10.82 7.93
C ALA A 655 18.38 10.00 7.30
N GLY A 656 18.66 10.21 6.01
CA GLY A 656 19.77 9.61 5.28
C GLY A 656 21.14 10.13 5.71
N SER A 657 22.18 9.78 4.94
CA SER A 657 23.57 10.19 5.23
C SER A 657 23.72 11.71 5.33
N ALA A 658 23.08 12.46 4.44
CA ALA A 658 23.07 13.91 4.47
C ALA A 658 22.18 14.47 5.59
N GLY A 659 20.93 13.99 5.73
CA GLY A 659 19.99 14.50 6.73
C GLY A 659 20.45 14.31 8.19
N CYS A 660 21.10 13.18 8.52
CA CYS A 660 21.73 12.99 9.82
C CYS A 660 22.87 14.01 10.06
N THR A 661 23.67 14.28 9.04
CA THR A 661 24.80 15.23 9.09
C THR A 661 24.31 16.67 9.28
N LEU A 662 23.31 17.09 8.49
CA LEU A 662 22.64 18.39 8.61
C LEU A 662 22.01 18.57 9.99
N ALA A 663 21.27 17.58 10.49
CA ALA A 663 20.65 17.65 11.81
C ALA A 663 21.69 17.90 12.93
N ASN A 664 22.91 17.35 12.81
CA ASN A 664 24.00 17.61 13.74
C ASN A 664 24.58 19.02 13.61
N ARG A 665 24.86 19.49 12.40
CA ARG A 665 25.50 20.79 12.20
C ARG A 665 24.53 21.96 12.44
N LEU A 666 23.29 21.87 11.97
CA LEU A 666 22.28 22.93 12.15
C LEU A 666 21.83 23.10 13.60
N THR A 667 21.73 22.02 14.39
CA THR A 667 21.38 22.10 15.82
C THR A 667 22.55 22.39 16.75
N ALA A 668 23.76 22.63 16.22
CA ALA A 668 24.92 22.99 17.04
C ALA A 668 24.75 24.38 17.67
N ASP A 669 24.11 25.30 16.93
CA ASP A 669 23.50 26.51 17.47
C ASP A 669 22.19 26.13 18.19
N ARG A 670 22.13 26.38 19.49
CA ARG A 670 20.99 25.99 20.34
C ARG A 670 19.73 26.82 20.08
N ASN A 671 19.86 27.96 19.41
CA ASN A 671 18.72 28.82 19.08
C ASN A 671 17.91 28.28 17.89
N ARG A 672 18.51 27.41 17.06
CA ARG A 672 17.91 26.88 15.83
C ARG A 672 17.12 25.60 16.10
N LYS A 673 15.80 25.65 15.99
CA LYS A 673 14.88 24.51 16.00
C LYS A 673 14.95 23.75 14.68
N VAL A 674 15.27 22.46 14.75
CA VAL A 674 15.34 21.57 13.58
C VAL A 674 14.39 20.40 13.76
N LEU A 675 13.61 20.11 12.72
CA LEU A 675 12.74 18.94 12.64
C LEU A 675 13.29 17.96 11.59
N LEU A 676 13.64 16.75 12.01
CA LEU A 676 14.06 15.67 11.11
C LEU A 676 12.90 14.68 10.90
N LEU A 677 12.49 14.51 9.64
CA LEU A 677 11.44 13.58 9.20
C LEU A 677 12.06 12.33 8.55
N GLU A 678 11.52 11.14 8.83
CA GLU A 678 11.96 9.88 8.22
C GLU A 678 10.77 8.94 7.97
N ALA A 679 10.74 8.32 6.78
CA ALA A 679 9.70 7.37 6.39
C ALA A 679 9.86 6.00 7.06
N GLY A 680 11.09 5.59 7.35
CA GLY A 680 11.39 4.36 8.07
C GLY A 680 11.40 4.47 9.60
N PRO A 681 11.69 3.33 10.26
CA PRO A 681 11.87 3.25 11.70
C PRO A 681 13.22 3.81 12.17
N ARG A 682 13.42 3.76 13.48
CA ARG A 682 14.71 4.06 14.13
C ARG A 682 15.67 2.89 13.91
N ASP A 683 16.97 3.17 13.90
CA ASP A 683 18.01 2.13 13.81
C ASP A 683 18.24 1.40 15.15
N LEU A 684 17.85 2.03 16.26
CA LEU A 684 17.85 1.46 17.62
C LEU A 684 16.45 1.07 18.11
N TRP A 685 16.43 0.28 19.18
CA TRP A 685 15.25 -0.08 20.00
C TRP A 685 14.27 -1.08 19.36
N HIS A 686 14.68 -1.74 18.28
CA HIS A 686 14.02 -2.95 17.78
C HIS A 686 14.84 -4.20 18.15
N TRP A 687 14.17 -5.34 18.38
CA TRP A 687 14.83 -6.57 18.84
C TRP A 687 15.85 -7.11 17.82
N ASP A 688 15.66 -6.78 16.55
CA ASP A 688 16.46 -7.16 15.40
C ASP A 688 17.43 -6.06 14.93
N SER A 689 17.50 -4.92 15.61
CA SER A 689 18.47 -3.83 15.32
C SER A 689 19.93 -4.31 15.26
N TRP A 690 20.27 -5.45 15.87
CA TRP A 690 21.60 -6.05 15.76
C TRP A 690 22.02 -6.34 14.31
N LYS A 691 21.07 -6.62 13.41
CA LYS A 691 21.31 -6.81 11.96
C LYS A 691 21.99 -5.59 11.33
N ILE A 692 21.62 -4.39 11.79
CA ILE A 692 22.18 -3.11 11.30
C ILE A 692 23.60 -2.93 11.84
N TYR A 693 23.82 -3.19 13.12
CA TYR A 693 25.11 -2.91 13.78
C TYR A 693 26.21 -3.93 13.52
N MET A 694 25.89 -5.21 13.29
CA MET A 694 26.86 -6.26 12.99
C MET A 694 27.31 -6.12 11.51
N PRO A 695 28.58 -5.78 11.23
CA PRO A 695 29.03 -5.57 9.84
C PRO A 695 28.75 -6.75 8.89
N ALA A 696 29.01 -7.99 9.31
CA ALA A 696 28.77 -9.17 8.48
C ALA A 696 27.27 -9.47 8.23
N ALA A 697 26.35 -8.86 8.99
CA ALA A 697 24.90 -9.08 8.86
C ALA A 697 24.24 -8.23 7.75
N LEU A 698 25.02 -7.49 6.95
CA LEU A 698 24.51 -6.52 5.96
C LEU A 698 23.41 -7.08 5.03
N MET A 699 23.57 -8.34 4.58
CA MET A 699 22.62 -9.00 3.67
C MET A 699 21.23 -9.22 4.27
N TYR A 700 21.11 -9.35 5.60
CA TYR A 700 19.81 -9.45 6.25
C TYR A 700 18.99 -8.17 6.08
N ASN A 701 19.61 -6.99 6.15
CA ASN A 701 18.90 -5.70 6.01
C ASN A 701 18.57 -5.36 4.55
N LEU A 702 19.38 -5.84 3.59
CA LEU A 702 19.05 -5.74 2.16
C LEU A 702 17.81 -6.58 1.80
N CYS A 703 17.52 -7.64 2.55
CA CYS A 703 16.36 -8.50 2.37
C CYS A 703 15.24 -8.27 3.42
N ASP A 704 15.11 -7.03 3.94
CA ASP A 704 14.16 -6.66 4.99
C ASP A 704 13.45 -5.34 4.64
N ASP A 705 12.22 -5.43 4.13
CA ASP A 705 11.43 -4.31 3.59
C ASP A 705 11.08 -3.24 4.64
N LYS A 706 10.96 -3.65 5.91
CA LYS A 706 10.90 -2.75 7.07
C LYS A 706 12.00 -1.67 7.07
N TYR A 707 13.21 -2.01 6.63
CA TYR A 707 14.37 -1.12 6.60
C TYR A 707 14.78 -0.67 5.19
N ASN A 708 14.06 -1.10 4.15
CA ASN A 708 14.46 -0.96 2.76
C ASN A 708 13.26 -0.62 1.87
N TRP A 709 13.39 0.39 1.01
CA TRP A 709 12.33 0.81 0.07
C TRP A 709 11.96 -0.25 -0.97
N TYR A 710 12.79 -1.25 -1.25
CA TYR A 710 12.47 -2.34 -2.19
C TYR A 710 12.09 -1.84 -3.61
N TYR A 711 12.75 -0.79 -4.09
CA TYR A 711 12.56 -0.32 -5.46
C TYR A 711 13.00 -1.38 -6.48
N HIS A 712 12.43 -1.27 -7.68
CA HIS A 712 12.79 -2.03 -8.86
C HIS A 712 12.85 -1.06 -10.05
N THR A 713 13.64 -1.36 -11.07
CA THR A 713 13.64 -0.59 -12.33
C THR A 713 12.39 -0.89 -13.16
N GLU A 714 12.14 -0.09 -14.19
CA GLU A 714 11.39 -0.57 -15.37
C GLU A 714 12.22 -1.64 -16.12
N PRO A 715 11.67 -2.32 -17.16
CA PRO A 715 12.44 -3.26 -17.97
C PRO A 715 13.62 -2.58 -18.70
N GLU A 716 14.85 -2.88 -18.28
CA GLU A 716 16.07 -2.20 -18.77
C GLU A 716 16.52 -2.78 -20.12
N LYS A 717 16.31 -2.02 -21.21
CA LYS A 717 16.58 -2.48 -22.59
C LYS A 717 18.02 -2.95 -22.82
N GLY A 718 19.01 -2.22 -22.30
CA GLY A 718 20.43 -2.60 -22.40
C GLY A 718 20.82 -3.79 -21.53
N MET A 719 19.93 -4.24 -20.63
CA MET A 719 20.09 -5.38 -19.73
C MET A 719 19.11 -6.51 -20.09
N ASN A 720 18.84 -6.70 -21.39
CA ASN A 720 17.91 -7.69 -21.93
C ASN A 720 16.48 -7.62 -21.36
N ASN A 721 16.02 -6.39 -21.07
CA ASN A 721 14.71 -6.07 -20.48
C ASN A 721 14.50 -6.65 -19.06
N ARG A 722 15.58 -6.97 -18.33
CA ARG A 722 15.49 -7.35 -16.91
C ARG A 722 14.91 -6.21 -16.08
N VAL A 723 14.07 -6.56 -15.11
CA VAL A 723 13.62 -5.69 -14.02
C VAL A 723 14.58 -5.89 -12.86
N MET A 724 15.40 -4.88 -12.57
CA MET A 724 16.55 -5.00 -11.66
C MET A 724 16.18 -4.54 -10.24
N TYR A 725 16.80 -5.15 -9.24
CA TYR A 725 16.49 -4.89 -7.82
C TYR A 725 17.28 -3.71 -7.26
N TRP A 726 16.58 -2.72 -6.68
CA TRP A 726 17.14 -1.44 -6.24
C TRP A 726 16.91 -1.18 -4.73
N PRO A 727 17.70 -1.80 -3.85
CA PRO A 727 17.61 -1.60 -2.41
C PRO A 727 18.07 -0.19 -2.00
N ARG A 728 17.26 0.51 -1.20
CA ARG A 728 17.57 1.84 -0.64
C ARG A 728 17.12 1.88 0.82
N GLY A 729 17.97 2.37 1.72
CA GLY A 729 17.66 2.36 3.15
C GLY A 729 16.51 3.29 3.54
N ARG A 730 15.47 2.71 4.14
CA ARG A 730 14.28 3.35 4.72
C ARG A 730 14.35 3.18 6.24
N VAL A 731 15.23 3.95 6.89
CA VAL A 731 15.58 3.83 8.32
C VAL A 731 16.43 5.05 8.73
N TRP A 732 16.58 5.35 10.02
CA TRP A 732 17.62 6.28 10.49
C TRP A 732 19.02 5.88 9.98
N GLY A 733 19.70 6.84 9.34
CA GLY A 733 20.96 6.68 8.61
C GLY A 733 20.77 6.37 7.11
N GLY A 734 19.55 6.09 6.67
CA GLY A 734 19.21 5.68 5.31
C GLY A 734 20.09 4.53 4.83
N SER A 735 20.54 4.58 3.58
CA SER A 735 21.44 3.56 3.01
C SER A 735 22.75 3.38 3.77
N SER A 736 23.24 4.32 4.59
CA SER A 736 24.45 4.08 5.41
C SER A 736 24.25 3.02 6.52
N SER A 737 22.99 2.78 6.90
CA SER A 737 22.61 1.69 7.83
C SER A 737 22.51 0.32 7.14
N LEU A 738 22.49 0.26 5.80
CA LEU A 738 22.38 -0.98 5.02
C LEU A 738 23.64 -1.32 4.20
N ASN A 739 24.43 -0.32 3.79
CA ASN A 739 25.52 -0.47 2.81
C ASN A 739 26.63 -1.46 3.21
N ALA A 740 27.53 -1.74 2.26
CA ALA A 740 28.73 -2.54 2.47
C ALA A 740 29.82 -1.86 3.35
N MET A 741 29.55 -0.71 3.98
CA MET A 741 30.46 0.06 4.85
C MET A 741 31.78 0.56 4.24
N VAL A 742 32.08 0.25 2.98
CA VAL A 742 33.28 0.72 2.27
C VAL A 742 33.33 2.26 2.27
N TYR A 743 34.48 2.82 2.63
CA TYR A 743 34.75 4.25 2.65
C TYR A 743 35.69 4.61 1.49
N VAL A 744 35.12 5.22 0.44
CA VAL A 744 35.83 5.78 -0.71
C VAL A 744 35.31 7.20 -0.94
N ARG A 745 36.17 8.10 -1.40
CA ARG A 745 35.86 9.52 -1.61
C ARG A 745 35.58 9.93 -3.06
N GLY A 746 35.86 9.08 -4.04
CA GLY A 746 35.95 9.49 -5.45
C GLY A 746 37.32 10.06 -5.80
N HIS A 747 37.62 10.22 -7.08
CA HIS A 747 38.89 10.80 -7.53
C HIS A 747 38.85 12.32 -7.49
N ALA A 748 40.00 12.97 -7.30
CA ALA A 748 40.08 14.43 -7.28
C ALA A 748 39.54 15.06 -8.57
N PHE A 749 39.88 14.50 -9.72
CA PHE A 749 39.47 15.04 -11.02
C PHE A 749 37.95 14.96 -11.25
N ASP A 750 37.21 14.14 -10.49
CA ASP A 750 35.74 14.12 -10.60
C ASP A 750 35.11 15.39 -10.00
N TYR A 751 35.72 15.93 -8.94
CA TYR A 751 35.35 17.21 -8.31
C TYR A 751 35.86 18.40 -9.12
N ASP A 752 37.07 18.30 -9.66
CA ASP A 752 37.60 19.31 -10.58
C ASP A 752 36.82 19.31 -11.92
N ARG A 753 36.16 18.20 -12.28
CA ARG A 753 35.16 18.12 -13.34
C ARG A 753 33.84 18.79 -12.91
N TRP A 754 33.35 18.59 -11.69
CA TRP A 754 32.16 19.31 -11.20
C TRP A 754 32.31 20.83 -11.33
N GLU A 755 33.47 21.39 -10.98
CA GLU A 755 33.75 22.83 -11.14
C GLU A 755 33.69 23.27 -12.62
N LYS A 756 34.18 22.44 -13.56
CA LYS A 756 34.04 22.65 -15.02
C LYS A 756 32.60 22.46 -15.53
N GLU A 757 31.82 21.59 -14.89
CA GLU A 757 30.40 21.34 -15.16
C GLU A 757 29.47 22.43 -14.58
N GLY A 758 30.05 23.51 -14.04
CA GLY A 758 29.34 24.69 -13.53
C GLY A 758 29.19 24.76 -12.01
N ALA A 759 29.58 23.71 -11.27
CA ALA A 759 29.53 23.69 -9.81
C ALA A 759 30.71 24.47 -9.19
N THR A 760 30.72 25.78 -9.39
CA THR A 760 31.79 26.70 -8.95
C THR A 760 32.06 26.54 -7.45
N GLY A 761 33.33 26.37 -7.06
CA GLY A 761 33.72 26.17 -5.66
C GLY A 761 33.47 24.76 -5.14
N TRP A 762 33.28 23.76 -6.02
CA TRP A 762 33.20 22.33 -5.67
C TRP A 762 34.37 21.49 -6.22
N SER A 763 35.51 22.12 -6.54
CA SER A 763 36.76 21.40 -6.86
C SER A 763 37.22 20.48 -5.72
N TYR A 764 38.16 19.58 -6.00
CA TYR A 764 38.74 18.73 -4.95
C TYR A 764 39.38 19.55 -3.83
N ALA A 765 40.00 20.67 -4.17
CA ALA A 765 40.59 21.59 -3.21
C ALA A 765 39.55 22.20 -2.25
N ASP A 766 38.31 22.44 -2.71
CA ASP A 766 37.20 22.94 -1.88
C ASP A 766 36.44 21.82 -1.14
N CYS A 767 36.70 20.54 -1.46
CA CYS A 767 35.95 19.40 -0.94
C CYS A 767 36.78 18.54 0.06
N LEU A 768 38.10 18.44 -0.15
CA LEU A 768 39.01 17.72 0.75
C LEU A 768 38.99 18.24 2.21
N PRO A 769 38.91 19.56 2.49
CA PRO A 769 38.75 20.05 3.87
C PRO A 769 37.50 19.50 4.56
N TYR A 770 36.41 19.29 3.81
CA TYR A 770 35.15 18.77 4.31
C TYR A 770 35.17 17.24 4.49
N PHE A 771 35.87 16.51 3.62
CA PHE A 771 36.20 15.11 3.88
C PHE A 771 37.02 14.90 5.15
N ARG A 772 37.89 15.85 5.51
CA ARG A 772 38.66 15.86 6.77
C ARG A 772 37.79 16.25 7.97
N LYS A 773 36.94 17.28 7.85
CA LYS A 773 35.93 17.70 8.85
C LYS A 773 35.00 16.55 9.27
N ALA A 774 34.62 15.69 8.33
CA ALA A 774 33.74 14.55 8.55
C ALA A 774 34.39 13.39 9.31
N GLN A 775 35.70 13.18 9.16
CA GLN A 775 36.37 11.88 9.43
C GLN A 775 37.21 11.87 10.71
N THR A 776 37.15 10.76 11.46
CA THR A 776 38.22 10.31 12.37
C THR A 776 38.82 9.03 11.79
N HIS A 777 40.07 9.06 11.31
CA HIS A 777 40.74 7.88 10.77
C HIS A 777 41.65 7.20 11.79
N VAL A 778 41.62 5.86 11.82
CA VAL A 778 42.42 5.05 12.77
C VAL A 778 43.94 5.21 12.60
N LEU A 779 44.41 5.62 11.42
CA LEU A 779 45.83 5.94 11.15
C LEU A 779 46.16 7.43 11.35
N GLY A 780 45.30 8.17 12.04
CA GLY A 780 45.45 9.60 12.30
C GLY A 780 45.23 10.50 11.08
N ALA A 781 45.18 11.80 11.37
CA ALA A 781 45.08 12.85 10.36
C ALA A 781 46.39 13.00 9.56
N ASN A 782 46.25 13.43 8.31
CA ASN A 782 47.32 14.00 7.48
C ASN A 782 46.69 15.02 6.53
N ASP A 783 47.35 15.41 5.44
CA ASP A 783 46.82 16.38 4.46
C ASP A 783 45.51 15.93 3.80
N TYR A 784 45.24 14.62 3.78
CA TYR A 784 44.04 14.02 3.20
C TYR A 784 43.05 13.52 4.26
N ARG A 785 43.53 12.93 5.37
CA ARG A 785 42.71 12.23 6.37
C ARG A 785 42.32 13.15 7.53
N GLY A 786 41.12 12.94 8.07
CA GLY A 786 40.62 13.62 9.27
C GLY A 786 41.00 12.87 10.57
N GLY A 787 41.16 13.62 11.66
CA GLY A 787 41.52 13.08 12.98
C GLY A 787 40.37 13.06 13.99
N ASP A 788 39.43 14.01 13.88
CA ASP A 788 38.50 14.38 14.98
C ASP A 788 37.02 14.45 14.53
N GLY A 789 36.73 14.13 13.27
CA GLY A 789 35.38 14.15 12.71
C GLY A 789 34.51 12.97 13.17
N PRO A 790 33.19 13.12 13.26
CA PRO A 790 32.32 12.13 13.90
C PRO A 790 32.17 10.80 13.15
N LEU A 791 32.51 10.74 11.85
CA LEU A 791 32.52 9.49 11.10
C LEU A 791 33.84 8.74 11.33
N HIS A 792 33.81 7.73 12.18
CA HIS A 792 34.95 6.86 12.41
C HIS A 792 35.22 5.96 11.21
N VAL A 793 36.48 5.95 10.75
CA VAL A 793 36.94 5.16 9.60
C VAL A 793 38.16 4.33 9.98
N PHE A 794 38.11 3.06 9.61
CA PHE A 794 39.07 2.00 9.94
C PHE A 794 39.63 1.37 8.66
N ARG A 795 40.96 1.20 8.56
CA ARG A 795 41.58 0.51 7.42
C ARG A 795 41.49 -1.00 7.58
N GLY A 796 40.88 -1.66 6.60
CA GLY A 796 40.75 -3.11 6.56
C GLY A 796 42.11 -3.81 6.59
N ARG A 797 42.18 -4.89 7.37
CA ARG A 797 43.31 -5.83 7.40
C ARG A 797 42.77 -7.23 7.61
N SER A 798 42.69 -8.00 6.54
CA SER A 798 42.21 -9.38 6.59
C SER A 798 43.27 -10.32 7.15
N LYS A 799 42.82 -11.43 7.74
CA LYS A 799 43.67 -12.61 8.01
C LYS A 799 43.52 -13.69 6.92
N ASN A 800 42.68 -13.45 5.92
CA ASN A 800 42.51 -14.37 4.80
C ASN A 800 43.66 -14.17 3.79
N PRO A 801 44.46 -15.21 3.46
CA PRO A 801 45.57 -15.05 2.52
C PRO A 801 45.10 -14.71 1.10
N LEU A 802 43.83 -14.97 0.75
CA LEU A 802 43.26 -14.55 -0.54
C LEU A 802 43.29 -13.02 -0.74
N CYS A 803 43.15 -12.24 0.34
CA CYS A 803 43.25 -10.78 0.27
C CYS A 803 44.67 -10.35 -0.10
N GLN A 804 45.71 -10.96 0.49
CA GLN A 804 47.09 -10.69 0.10
C GLN A 804 47.37 -11.18 -1.33
N ALA A 805 46.87 -12.37 -1.70
CA ALA A 805 47.01 -12.89 -3.06
C ALA A 805 46.38 -11.96 -4.12
N PHE A 806 45.27 -11.28 -3.81
CA PHE A 806 44.68 -10.29 -4.71
C PHE A 806 45.56 -9.05 -4.89
N LEU A 807 46.18 -8.55 -3.82
CA LEU A 807 47.14 -7.43 -3.88
C LEU A 807 48.39 -7.81 -4.68
N ASP A 808 48.98 -8.98 -4.36
CA ASP A 808 50.16 -9.51 -5.01
C ASP A 808 49.89 -9.80 -6.50
N ALA A 809 48.69 -10.26 -6.85
CA ALA A 809 48.25 -10.46 -8.22
C ALA A 809 48.17 -9.14 -9.00
N GLY A 810 47.59 -8.08 -8.43
CA GLY A 810 47.56 -6.76 -9.06
C GLY A 810 48.96 -6.24 -9.39
N VAL A 811 49.90 -6.39 -8.46
CA VAL A 811 51.31 -6.02 -8.67
C VAL A 811 52.01 -6.93 -9.68
N GLN A 812 51.69 -8.23 -9.73
CA GLN A 812 52.22 -9.17 -10.74
C GLN A 812 51.70 -8.89 -12.15
N ALA A 813 50.46 -8.39 -12.28
CA ALA A 813 49.92 -7.85 -13.52
C ALA A 813 50.50 -6.45 -13.87
N GLY A 814 51.37 -5.88 -13.03
CA GLY A 814 52.06 -4.61 -13.28
C GLY A 814 51.33 -3.35 -12.82
N TYR A 815 50.17 -3.46 -12.17
CA TYR A 815 49.52 -2.31 -11.54
C TYR A 815 50.29 -1.86 -10.29
N PRO A 816 50.28 -0.56 -9.95
CA PRO A 816 50.93 -0.08 -8.73
C PRO A 816 50.19 -0.58 -7.47
N PHE A 817 50.87 -0.54 -6.33
CA PHE A 817 50.25 -0.66 -5.01
C PHE A 817 49.81 0.73 -4.52
N SER A 818 48.61 0.82 -3.92
CA SER A 818 48.12 2.01 -3.22
C SER A 818 48.07 1.74 -1.72
N ASP A 819 48.86 2.49 -0.94
CA ASP A 819 48.80 2.45 0.53
C ASP A 819 47.53 3.12 1.07
N ASP A 820 47.04 4.16 0.38
CA ASP A 820 45.89 4.98 0.79
C ASP A 820 45.09 5.47 -0.42
N MET A 821 44.08 4.69 -0.82
CA MET A 821 43.17 5.03 -1.93
C MET A 821 42.36 6.32 -1.71
N ASN A 822 42.28 6.80 -0.47
CA ASN A 822 41.62 8.05 -0.10
C ASN A 822 42.61 9.22 0.06
N GLY A 823 43.90 8.98 -0.17
CA GLY A 823 45.02 9.92 -0.05
C GLY A 823 45.59 10.36 -1.40
N TYR A 824 46.93 10.42 -1.49
CA TYR A 824 47.65 10.92 -2.67
C TYR A 824 47.36 10.13 -3.97
N GLN A 825 47.29 8.81 -3.89
CA GLN A 825 47.24 7.91 -5.05
C GLN A 825 46.08 6.92 -4.91
N GLN A 826 44.99 7.15 -5.64
CA GLN A 826 43.88 6.19 -5.74
C GLN A 826 44.24 4.98 -6.63
N GLU A 827 44.97 5.21 -7.72
CA GLU A 827 45.32 4.18 -8.71
C GLU A 827 46.21 3.06 -8.12
N GLY A 828 45.82 1.81 -8.36
CA GLY A 828 46.51 0.61 -7.89
C GLY A 828 45.65 -0.31 -7.01
N PHE A 829 46.30 -1.36 -6.52
CA PHE A 829 45.71 -2.36 -5.61
C PHE A 829 46.07 -2.04 -4.17
N GLY A 830 45.15 -2.22 -3.22
CA GLY A 830 45.39 -1.82 -1.83
C GLY A 830 44.31 -2.21 -0.82
N TRP A 831 44.53 -1.76 0.42
CA TRP A 831 43.63 -1.99 1.55
C TRP A 831 42.50 -0.97 1.57
N MET A 832 41.25 -1.45 1.66
CA MET A 832 40.07 -0.59 1.70
C MET A 832 39.86 0.02 3.09
N ASP A 833 39.41 1.27 3.13
CA ASP A 833 38.87 1.87 4.35
C ASP A 833 37.40 1.51 4.54
N MET A 834 36.93 1.50 5.80
CA MET A 834 35.56 1.16 6.19
C MET A 834 35.01 2.08 7.26
N THR A 835 33.70 2.36 7.22
CA THR A 835 32.94 2.99 8.30
C THR A 835 32.56 1.96 9.38
N ILE A 836 33.55 1.46 10.10
CA ILE A 836 33.41 0.53 11.23
C ILE A 836 34.14 1.09 12.46
N HIS A 837 33.49 1.03 13.62
CA HIS A 837 34.05 1.47 14.90
C HIS A 837 33.72 0.46 16.00
N ASN A 838 34.73 0.02 16.76
CA ASN A 838 34.60 -0.98 17.84
C ASN A 838 33.79 -2.22 17.40
N GLY A 839 34.07 -2.75 16.20
CA GLY A 839 33.42 -3.92 15.62
C GLY A 839 31.96 -3.73 15.19
N LYS A 840 31.46 -2.49 15.16
CA LYS A 840 30.10 -2.12 14.73
C LYS A 840 30.13 -1.21 13.52
N ARG A 841 29.08 -1.30 12.70
CA ARG A 841 28.78 -0.32 11.64
C ARG A 841 28.73 1.10 12.21
N CYS A 842 29.52 2.01 11.64
CA CYS A 842 29.43 3.45 11.90
C CYS A 842 28.56 4.12 10.83
N SER A 843 27.24 3.97 10.92
CA SER A 843 26.29 4.64 10.02
C SER A 843 26.27 6.15 10.29
N ALA A 844 25.74 6.93 9.35
CA ALA A 844 25.56 8.37 9.55
C ALA A 844 24.62 8.69 10.74
N ALA A 845 23.68 7.79 11.06
CA ALA A 845 22.90 7.89 12.28
C ALA A 845 23.81 7.73 13.52
N ALA A 846 24.60 6.65 13.58
CA ALA A 846 25.50 6.40 14.71
C ALA A 846 26.55 7.52 14.90
N ALA A 847 27.09 8.07 13.80
CA ALA A 847 28.08 9.14 13.81
C ALA A 847 27.49 10.52 14.16
N TYR A 848 26.43 10.94 13.45
CA TYR A 848 25.93 12.32 13.54
C TYR A 848 24.65 12.45 14.37
N LEU A 849 23.66 11.57 14.20
CA LEU A 849 22.35 11.70 14.82
C LEU A 849 22.30 11.19 16.26
N HIS A 850 23.04 10.14 16.60
CA HIS A 850 23.00 9.53 17.95
C HIS A 850 23.59 10.45 19.03
N PRO A 851 24.75 11.11 18.85
CA PRO A 851 25.34 11.97 19.89
C PRO A 851 24.53 13.23 20.22
N ILE A 852 23.53 13.57 19.39
CA ILE A 852 22.74 14.80 19.51
C ILE A 852 21.28 14.57 19.96
N LYS A 853 20.86 13.31 20.21
CA LYS A 853 19.46 12.96 20.59
C LYS A 853 18.95 13.64 21.87
N SER A 854 19.84 14.23 22.67
CA SER A 854 19.52 14.99 23.89
C SER A 854 19.48 16.51 23.68
N ARG A 855 19.71 17.03 22.46
CA ARG A 855 19.61 18.47 22.18
C ARG A 855 18.13 18.89 22.17
N PRO A 856 17.70 19.87 22.99
CA PRO A 856 16.28 20.24 23.10
C PRO A 856 15.74 20.94 21.86
N ASN A 857 16.60 21.42 20.97
CA ASN A 857 16.27 22.06 19.70
C ASN A 857 16.22 21.08 18.51
N LEU A 858 16.24 19.76 18.75
CA LEU A 858 16.09 18.72 17.73
C LEU A 858 14.80 17.90 17.94
N SER A 859 13.79 18.16 17.11
CA SER A 859 12.62 17.28 16.97
C SER A 859 12.89 16.18 15.94
N THR A 860 12.39 14.97 16.20
CA THR A 860 12.46 13.86 15.23
C THR A 860 11.13 13.15 15.09
N LYS A 861 10.73 12.83 13.86
CA LYS A 861 9.55 12.02 13.53
C LYS A 861 9.95 10.88 12.58
N THR A 862 9.51 9.67 12.88
CA THR A 862 9.80 8.42 12.15
C THR A 862 8.50 7.72 11.79
N ASN A 863 8.54 6.77 10.85
CA ASN A 863 7.36 6.13 10.25
C ASN A 863 6.39 7.17 9.64
N ILE A 864 6.92 8.17 8.92
CA ILE A 864 6.12 9.22 8.27
C ILE A 864 6.51 9.46 6.81
N LEU A 865 5.57 9.24 5.90
CA LEU A 865 5.80 9.44 4.47
C LEU A 865 5.52 10.90 4.09
N ALA A 866 6.56 11.67 3.76
CA ALA A 866 6.38 13.01 3.18
C ALA A 866 5.60 12.90 1.86
N ARG A 867 4.49 13.64 1.74
CA ARG A 867 3.61 13.62 0.58
C ARG A 867 3.98 14.70 -0.43
N ARG A 868 4.16 15.94 0.06
CA ARG A 868 4.46 17.13 -0.72
C ARG A 868 4.98 18.27 0.16
N ILE A 869 5.66 19.22 -0.47
CA ILE A 869 6.05 20.51 0.07
C ILE A 869 4.83 21.45 0.00
N LEU A 870 4.70 22.32 1.01
CA LEU A 870 3.70 23.38 1.05
C LEU A 870 4.34 24.69 0.58
N PHE A 871 3.69 25.38 -0.35
CA PHE A 871 4.18 26.62 -0.96
C PHE A 871 3.21 27.79 -0.74
N GLU A 872 3.78 28.97 -0.48
CA GLU A 872 3.13 30.28 -0.57
C GLU A 872 3.80 31.03 -1.73
N GLY A 873 3.13 31.05 -2.89
CA GLY A 873 3.74 31.54 -4.13
C GLY A 873 4.96 30.71 -4.54
N LYS A 874 6.15 31.33 -4.55
CA LYS A 874 7.44 30.66 -4.83
C LYS A 874 8.19 30.22 -3.57
N ARG A 875 7.63 30.43 -2.38
CA ARG A 875 8.29 30.14 -1.11
C ARG A 875 7.80 28.84 -0.50
N ALA A 876 8.70 27.90 -0.23
CA ALA A 876 8.39 26.73 0.58
C ALA A 876 8.22 27.13 2.05
N VAL A 877 7.14 26.67 2.68
CA VAL A 877 6.74 27.06 4.05
C VAL A 877 6.48 25.87 4.97
N GLY A 878 6.49 24.63 4.44
CA GLY A 878 6.22 23.44 5.24
C GLY A 878 6.24 22.13 4.46
N ILE A 879 5.95 21.04 5.16
CA ILE A 879 5.78 19.68 4.62
C ILE A 879 4.43 19.13 5.05
N GLU A 880 3.72 18.50 4.11
CA GLU A 880 2.58 17.62 4.38
C GLU A 880 3.06 16.17 4.37
N TYR A 881 2.75 15.39 5.42
CA TYR A 881 3.14 13.99 5.55
C TYR A 881 1.97 13.10 5.99
N LEU A 882 2.06 11.81 5.67
CA LEU A 882 1.15 10.76 6.14
C LEU A 882 1.74 10.06 7.36
N LYS A 883 0.86 9.72 8.32
CA LYS A 883 1.14 8.84 9.46
C LYS A 883 -0.07 7.93 9.70
N ASP A 884 0.06 6.95 10.59
CA ASP A 884 -1.02 6.12 11.15
C ASP A 884 -2.28 6.94 11.55
N SER A 885 -2.08 8.18 12.02
CA SER A 885 -3.13 9.13 12.39
C SER A 885 -3.60 10.03 11.23
N GLY A 886 -3.52 9.56 9.99
CA GLY A 886 -3.86 10.33 8.79
C GLY A 886 -2.83 11.39 8.38
N VAL A 887 -3.29 12.38 7.61
CA VAL A 887 -2.45 13.41 7.00
C VAL A 887 -2.19 14.56 7.98
N GLN A 888 -0.93 14.99 8.10
CA GLN A 888 -0.51 16.07 9.00
C GLN A 888 0.40 17.07 8.26
N LYS A 889 0.50 18.29 8.80
CA LYS A 889 1.33 19.38 8.27
C LYS A 889 2.28 19.89 9.34
N VAL A 890 3.47 20.33 8.93
CA VAL A 890 4.46 21.02 9.76
C VAL A 890 5.07 22.18 8.98
N TYR A 891 5.31 23.29 9.66
CA TYR A 891 5.72 24.55 9.04
C TYR A 891 7.13 24.97 9.48
N GLY A 892 7.87 25.60 8.57
CA GLY A 892 9.21 26.08 8.87
C GLY A 892 9.74 27.14 7.92
N GLU A 893 10.94 27.65 8.22
CA GLU A 893 11.54 28.76 7.47
C GLU A 893 12.40 28.31 6.29
N GLU A 894 13.09 27.17 6.42
CA GLU A 894 13.81 26.53 5.30
C GLU A 894 13.63 25.00 5.31
N ILE A 895 13.20 24.47 4.16
CA ILE A 895 12.94 23.06 3.89
C ILE A 895 14.13 22.47 3.16
N ILE A 896 14.67 21.35 3.65
CA ILE A 896 15.86 20.70 3.09
C ILE A 896 15.53 19.25 2.76
N LEU A 897 15.63 18.89 1.48
CA LEU A 897 15.44 17.52 1.02
C LEU A 897 16.75 16.73 1.11
N SER A 898 16.71 15.56 1.76
CA SER A 898 17.83 14.62 1.90
C SER A 898 17.37 13.17 1.67
N GLY A 899 16.37 12.98 0.80
CA GLY A 899 15.80 11.67 0.45
C GLY A 899 16.69 10.83 -0.48
N GLY A 900 17.72 11.42 -1.08
CA GLY A 900 18.56 10.74 -2.07
C GLY A 900 18.00 10.82 -3.49
N ALA A 901 18.75 10.25 -4.43
CA ALA A 901 18.49 10.31 -5.88
C ALA A 901 17.14 9.78 -6.38
N VAL A 902 16.32 9.14 -5.52
CA VAL A 902 14.97 8.67 -5.87
C VAL A 902 13.92 9.56 -5.19
N ASN A 903 13.95 9.64 -3.86
CA ASN A 903 12.89 10.29 -3.08
C ASN A 903 12.93 11.84 -3.15
N SER A 904 14.10 12.46 -3.31
CA SER A 904 14.21 13.92 -3.44
C SER A 904 13.57 14.45 -4.74
N PRO A 905 13.89 13.94 -5.96
CA PRO A 905 13.18 14.35 -7.17
C PRO A 905 11.71 13.90 -7.17
N GLN A 906 11.38 12.72 -6.61
CA GLN A 906 9.98 12.28 -6.48
C GLN A 906 9.16 13.30 -5.66
N LEU A 907 9.66 13.75 -4.52
CA LEU A 907 8.98 14.72 -3.67
C LEU A 907 8.92 16.11 -4.30
N LEU A 908 9.94 16.55 -5.04
CA LEU A 908 9.86 17.78 -5.84
C LEU A 908 8.73 17.71 -6.86
N MET A 909 8.67 16.65 -7.66
CA MET A 909 7.63 16.47 -8.68
C MET A 909 6.22 16.41 -8.06
N LEU A 910 6.02 15.63 -6.99
CA LEU A 910 4.75 15.58 -6.24
C LEU A 910 4.33 16.92 -5.62
N SER A 911 5.26 17.88 -5.54
CA SER A 911 5.03 19.24 -5.05
C SER A 911 4.93 20.29 -6.16
N GLY A 912 4.86 19.87 -7.43
CA GLY A 912 4.75 20.77 -8.57
C GLY A 912 6.08 21.37 -9.06
N VAL A 913 7.23 20.78 -8.70
CA VAL A 913 8.56 21.25 -9.10
C VAL A 913 9.22 20.22 -10.02
N GLY A 914 9.31 20.52 -11.31
CA GLY A 914 9.85 19.59 -12.31
C GLY A 914 9.53 19.95 -13.76
N ASN A 915 9.52 18.95 -14.66
CA ASN A 915 9.08 19.15 -16.04
C ASN A 915 7.58 19.52 -16.09
N ALA A 916 7.24 20.67 -16.66
CA ALA A 916 5.88 21.23 -16.58
C ALA A 916 4.85 20.39 -17.32
N ASP A 917 5.23 19.83 -18.48
CA ASP A 917 4.32 19.03 -19.31
C ASP A 917 4.00 17.68 -18.65
N GLU A 918 5.02 17.04 -18.04
CA GLU A 918 4.87 15.76 -17.33
C GLU A 918 4.05 15.91 -16.05
N LEU A 919 4.22 17.02 -15.33
CA LEU A 919 3.39 17.36 -14.16
C LEU A 919 1.94 17.62 -14.56
N CYS A 920 1.71 18.36 -15.65
CA CYS A 920 0.36 18.63 -16.17
C CYS A 920 -0.36 17.35 -16.63
N GLN A 921 0.36 16.37 -17.21
CA GLN A 921 -0.20 15.05 -17.57
C GLN A 921 -0.71 14.26 -16.36
N LEU A 922 -0.15 14.49 -15.17
CA LEU A 922 -0.57 13.84 -13.91
C LEU A 922 -1.51 14.72 -13.05
N GLU A 923 -2.10 15.76 -13.64
CA GLU A 923 -2.88 16.82 -12.97
C GLU A 923 -2.15 17.59 -11.83
N ILE A 924 -0.83 17.50 -11.72
CA ILE A 924 -0.07 18.15 -10.65
C ILE A 924 0.11 19.64 -11.00
N PRO A 925 -0.35 20.60 -10.16
CA PRO A 925 -0.17 22.02 -10.42
C PRO A 925 1.32 22.41 -10.43
N VAL A 926 1.79 23.01 -11.52
CA VAL A 926 3.19 23.44 -11.66
C VAL A 926 3.46 24.67 -10.79
N VAL A 927 4.24 24.49 -9.73
CA VAL A 927 4.78 25.57 -8.87
C VAL A 927 6.02 26.17 -9.52
N GLN A 928 6.91 25.34 -10.09
CA GLN A 928 8.11 25.78 -10.79
C GLN A 928 8.52 24.77 -11.86
N HIS A 929 8.80 25.28 -13.07
CA HIS A 929 9.39 24.48 -14.13
C HIS A 929 10.90 24.33 -13.90
N LEU A 930 11.36 23.09 -13.74
CA LEU A 930 12.76 22.68 -13.75
C LEU A 930 12.85 21.30 -14.45
N PRO A 931 13.10 21.24 -15.77
CA PRO A 931 13.08 19.97 -16.50
C PRO A 931 14.20 19.02 -16.07
N GLY A 932 15.25 19.51 -15.40
CA GLY A 932 16.30 18.67 -14.81
C GLY A 932 15.90 17.85 -13.57
N VAL A 933 14.72 18.05 -12.98
CA VAL A 933 14.28 17.25 -11.81
C VAL A 933 13.96 15.83 -12.25
N GLY A 934 14.71 14.86 -11.73
CA GLY A 934 14.57 13.45 -12.04
C GLY A 934 15.42 12.97 -13.22
N GLU A 935 15.85 13.87 -14.11
CA GLU A 935 16.71 13.58 -15.26
C GLU A 935 18.19 13.38 -14.86
N ASN A 936 19.06 13.02 -15.81
CA ASN A 936 20.51 12.85 -15.59
C ASN A 936 20.85 11.81 -14.49
N LEU A 937 20.01 10.79 -14.29
CA LEU A 937 20.30 9.71 -13.34
C LEU A 937 21.58 8.97 -13.74
N GLN A 938 22.50 8.83 -12.77
CA GLN A 938 23.77 8.12 -12.92
C GLN A 938 23.99 7.17 -11.74
N ASP A 939 24.37 5.93 -12.02
CA ASP A 939 24.70 4.86 -11.06
C ASP A 939 25.82 3.98 -11.65
N HIS A 940 26.60 3.30 -10.81
CA HIS A 940 27.65 2.39 -11.26
C HIS A 940 27.08 0.99 -11.52
N VAL A 941 27.41 0.41 -12.68
CA VAL A 941 27.14 -1.00 -13.01
C VAL A 941 28.33 -1.84 -12.55
N GLU A 942 28.05 -2.95 -11.87
CA GLU A 942 29.06 -3.94 -11.45
C GLU A 942 28.75 -5.34 -11.98
N VAL A 943 29.79 -6.15 -12.18
CA VAL A 943 29.68 -7.57 -12.53
C VAL A 943 30.54 -8.41 -11.58
N LEU A 944 30.11 -9.66 -11.36
CA LEU A 944 30.73 -10.58 -10.40
C LEU A 944 31.52 -11.67 -11.13
N VAL A 945 32.85 -11.56 -11.10
CA VAL A 945 33.74 -12.62 -11.60
C VAL A 945 34.10 -13.54 -10.43
N GLN A 946 33.62 -14.78 -10.49
CA GLN A 946 33.73 -15.76 -9.41
C GLN A 946 34.71 -16.89 -9.78
N GLN A 947 35.62 -17.22 -8.86
CA GLN A 947 36.56 -18.32 -8.98
C GLN A 947 36.33 -19.35 -7.87
N GLU A 948 36.39 -20.63 -8.20
CA GLU A 948 36.45 -21.69 -7.19
C GLU A 948 37.76 -21.59 -6.39
N CYS A 949 37.72 -21.94 -5.10
CA CYS A 949 38.88 -21.97 -4.23
C CYS A 949 39.24 -23.42 -3.88
N LYS A 950 40.43 -23.86 -4.31
CA LYS A 950 41.02 -25.19 -4.00
C LYS A 950 41.18 -25.48 -2.49
N GLN A 951 41.10 -24.44 -1.64
CA GLN A 951 41.41 -24.54 -0.22
C GLN A 951 40.22 -24.14 0.66
N PRO A 952 39.99 -24.78 1.82
CA PRO A 952 38.83 -24.52 2.70
C PRO A 952 38.96 -23.24 3.55
N ILE A 953 39.47 -22.17 2.96
CA ILE A 953 39.86 -20.92 3.63
C ILE A 953 38.79 -19.82 3.56
N THR A 954 37.85 -19.92 2.61
CA THR A 954 36.82 -18.91 2.33
C THR A 954 35.72 -18.84 3.40
N LEU A 955 34.84 -17.85 3.30
CA LEU A 955 33.69 -17.63 4.21
C LEU A 955 32.53 -18.61 4.00
N TYR A 956 32.63 -19.57 3.09
CA TYR A 956 31.65 -20.66 2.91
C TYR A 956 31.36 -21.44 4.22
N LYS A 957 32.34 -21.51 5.12
CA LYS A 957 32.18 -22.08 6.48
C LYS A 957 31.31 -21.23 7.43
N ALA A 958 31.06 -19.97 7.12
CA ALA A 958 30.21 -19.03 7.86
C ALA A 958 28.81 -18.97 7.22
N GLN A 959 28.18 -20.14 7.08
CA GLN A 959 26.84 -20.33 6.56
C GLN A 959 25.99 -21.17 7.52
N TRP A 960 24.66 -21.14 7.38
CA TRP A 960 23.75 -21.93 8.23
C TRP A 960 23.95 -23.45 8.12
N LYS A 961 24.60 -23.93 7.04
CA LYS A 961 25.10 -25.30 6.86
C LYS A 961 26.10 -25.72 7.95
N TYR A 962 26.79 -24.77 8.57
CA TYR A 962 27.76 -24.95 9.65
C TYR A 962 27.30 -24.16 10.90
N PRO A 963 26.18 -24.53 11.54
CA PRO A 963 25.53 -23.69 12.54
C PRO A 963 26.43 -23.45 13.77
N HIS A 964 27.31 -24.38 14.10
CA HIS A 964 28.31 -24.22 15.16
C HIS A 964 29.34 -23.09 14.88
N VAL A 965 29.64 -22.80 13.60
CA VAL A 965 30.48 -21.66 13.21
C VAL A 965 29.67 -20.37 13.31
N MET A 966 28.45 -20.34 12.77
CA MET A 966 27.55 -19.17 12.86
C MET A 966 27.25 -18.76 14.31
N ILE A 967 26.94 -19.73 15.18
CA ILE A 967 26.71 -19.50 16.61
C ILE A 967 28.00 -18.97 17.28
N ARG A 968 29.18 -19.48 16.93
CA ARG A 968 30.45 -18.97 17.47
C ARG A 968 30.72 -17.53 17.03
N ILE A 969 30.50 -17.20 15.75
CA ILE A 969 30.66 -15.85 15.21
C ILE A 969 29.69 -14.87 15.90
N GLY A 970 28.41 -15.25 16.02
CA GLY A 970 27.41 -14.47 16.72
C GLY A 970 27.76 -14.24 18.20
N LEU A 971 28.11 -15.31 18.93
CA LEU A 971 28.51 -15.21 20.33
C LEU A 971 29.77 -14.35 20.54
N GLU A 972 30.78 -14.46 19.68
CA GLU A 972 31.97 -13.60 19.78
C GLU A 972 31.60 -12.13 19.55
N TRP A 973 30.79 -11.83 18.54
CA TRP A 973 30.36 -10.46 18.27
C TRP A 973 29.46 -9.89 19.39
N PHE A 974 28.46 -10.64 19.87
CA PHE A 974 27.58 -10.18 20.95
C PHE A 974 28.31 -9.98 22.28
N LEU A 975 29.33 -10.80 22.59
CA LEU A 975 30.08 -10.72 23.86
C LEU A 975 31.28 -9.77 23.81
N ARG A 976 31.88 -9.53 22.64
CA ARG A 976 33.17 -8.79 22.50
C ARG A 976 33.23 -7.77 21.36
N GLN A 977 32.30 -7.83 20.41
CA GLN A 977 32.37 -7.07 19.15
C GLN A 977 33.68 -7.34 18.37
N THR A 978 34.11 -8.60 18.36
CA THR A 978 35.29 -9.09 17.62
C THR A 978 34.95 -10.28 16.72
N GLY A 979 35.94 -10.79 15.97
CA GLY A 979 35.80 -11.96 15.11
C GLY A 979 35.22 -11.63 13.73
N ASP A 980 34.89 -12.67 12.97
CA ASP A 980 34.44 -12.54 11.58
C ASP A 980 33.17 -11.65 11.45
N GLY A 981 32.30 -11.65 12.47
CA GLY A 981 31.09 -10.82 12.50
C GLY A 981 31.34 -9.31 12.58
N ALA A 982 32.57 -8.88 12.90
CA ALA A 982 32.95 -7.48 13.15
C ALA A 982 33.54 -6.74 11.92
N THR A 983 33.56 -7.37 10.75
CA THR A 983 34.05 -6.79 9.47
C THR A 983 33.01 -6.95 8.34
N ASN A 984 33.16 -6.17 7.26
CA ASN A 984 32.35 -6.30 6.05
C ASN A 984 32.88 -7.35 5.04
N HIS A 985 34.08 -7.90 5.28
CA HIS A 985 34.83 -8.80 4.40
C HIS A 985 35.31 -8.24 3.05
N PHE A 986 35.22 -6.92 2.84
CA PHE A 986 35.81 -6.19 1.72
C PHE A 986 37.07 -5.43 2.18
N GLU A 987 38.05 -6.15 2.72
CA GLU A 987 39.28 -5.54 3.24
C GLU A 987 40.24 -5.06 2.13
N THR A 988 40.09 -5.55 0.90
CA THR A 988 41.00 -5.28 -0.23
C THR A 988 40.25 -4.96 -1.51
N GLY A 989 40.82 -4.09 -2.33
CA GLY A 989 40.24 -3.66 -3.60
C GLY A 989 41.30 -3.07 -4.53
N ALA A 990 40.85 -2.43 -5.60
CA ALA A 990 41.72 -1.74 -6.56
C ALA A 990 40.98 -0.63 -7.29
N PHE A 991 41.74 0.32 -7.84
CA PHE A 991 41.27 1.28 -8.84
C PHE A 991 42.24 1.26 -10.02
N ILE A 992 41.75 0.96 -11.22
CA ILE A 992 42.58 0.89 -12.44
C ILE A 992 41.94 1.67 -13.59
N ARG A 993 42.76 1.99 -14.59
CA ARG A 993 42.29 2.41 -15.92
C ARG A 993 41.96 1.15 -16.75
N SER A 994 40.91 1.14 -17.56
CA SER A 994 40.59 0.00 -18.42
C SER A 994 41.53 -0.11 -19.63
N GLU A 995 42.08 1.02 -20.08
CA GLU A 995 42.92 1.13 -21.28
C GLU A 995 43.91 2.32 -21.17
N PRO A 996 44.85 2.48 -22.12
CA PRO A 996 45.61 3.72 -22.32
C PRO A 996 44.72 4.95 -22.58
N GLY A 997 45.29 6.15 -22.48
CA GLY A 997 44.63 7.43 -22.76
C GLY A 997 43.73 7.98 -21.65
N ILE A 998 43.20 7.13 -20.77
CA ILE A 998 42.33 7.55 -19.66
C ILE A 998 43.13 8.30 -18.58
N GLU A 999 42.70 9.51 -18.19
CA GLU A 999 43.44 10.39 -17.25
C GLU A 999 43.57 9.83 -15.82
N HIS A 1000 42.55 9.11 -15.33
CA HIS A 1000 42.48 8.55 -13.98
C HIS A 1000 41.58 7.30 -13.92
N PRO A 1001 41.74 6.39 -12.95
CA PRO A 1001 41.00 5.13 -12.88
C PRO A 1001 39.49 5.22 -13.15
N ASN A 1002 38.99 4.45 -14.12
CA ASN A 1002 37.57 4.30 -14.46
C ASN A 1002 36.97 2.97 -14.00
N VAL A 1003 37.77 2.04 -13.47
CA VAL A 1003 37.32 0.74 -12.96
C VAL A 1003 37.65 0.60 -11.47
N GLN A 1004 36.67 0.22 -10.66
CA GLN A 1004 36.85 -0.13 -9.24
C GLN A 1004 36.65 -1.62 -9.00
N TYR A 1005 37.45 -2.17 -8.10
CA TYR A 1005 37.35 -3.54 -7.60
C TYR A 1005 37.04 -3.57 -6.10
N HIS A 1006 36.14 -4.45 -5.68
CA HIS A 1006 36.04 -4.94 -4.30
C HIS A 1006 36.26 -6.45 -4.28
N PHE A 1007 37.30 -6.92 -3.60
CA PHE A 1007 37.59 -8.35 -3.49
C PHE A 1007 36.94 -8.97 -2.25
N LEU A 1008 36.33 -10.13 -2.43
CA LEU A 1008 35.61 -10.85 -1.38
C LEU A 1008 36.04 -12.32 -1.32
N ALA A 1009 36.43 -12.79 -0.14
CA ALA A 1009 36.77 -14.19 0.12
C ALA A 1009 35.52 -15.10 0.31
N SER A 1010 34.52 -14.90 -0.56
CA SER A 1010 33.23 -15.59 -0.64
C SER A 1010 32.64 -15.37 -2.05
N ILE A 1011 31.51 -16.00 -2.35
CA ILE A 1011 30.64 -15.62 -3.47
C ILE A 1011 29.30 -15.05 -2.97
N ILE A 1012 28.67 -14.20 -3.77
CA ILE A 1012 27.34 -13.61 -3.53
C ILE A 1012 26.46 -13.90 -4.75
N ASN A 1013 25.36 -14.63 -4.57
CA ASN A 1013 24.43 -14.99 -5.64
C ASN A 1013 23.04 -14.41 -5.35
N ASN A 1014 22.38 -13.80 -6.36
CA ASN A 1014 21.10 -13.10 -6.24
C ASN A 1014 21.06 -12.15 -5.02
N HIS A 1015 21.97 -11.17 -4.99
CA HIS A 1015 22.10 -10.18 -3.92
C HIS A 1015 22.16 -10.80 -2.50
N GLY A 1016 22.78 -11.97 -2.37
CA GLY A 1016 22.94 -12.71 -1.10
C GLY A 1016 21.77 -13.62 -0.73
N ARG A 1017 20.70 -13.67 -1.53
CA ARG A 1017 19.52 -14.53 -1.29
C ARG A 1017 19.80 -16.00 -1.55
N VAL A 1018 20.80 -16.31 -2.39
CA VAL A 1018 21.26 -17.67 -2.66
C VAL A 1018 22.62 -17.88 -2.02
N SER A 1019 22.73 -18.88 -1.14
CA SER A 1019 24.01 -19.28 -0.55
C SER A 1019 24.89 -20.00 -1.58
N GLY A 1020 26.17 -19.65 -1.65
CA GLY A 1020 27.15 -20.38 -2.46
C GLY A 1020 27.29 -21.84 -2.02
N ASP A 1021 27.50 -22.75 -2.96
CA ASP A 1021 27.50 -24.20 -2.75
C ASP A 1021 28.86 -24.78 -2.33
N ARG A 1022 29.96 -24.04 -2.56
CA ARG A 1022 31.36 -24.47 -2.37
C ARG A 1022 32.26 -23.35 -1.83
N HIS A 1023 33.52 -23.70 -1.55
CA HIS A 1023 34.57 -22.71 -1.32
C HIS A 1023 34.92 -21.97 -2.62
N ALA A 1024 34.61 -20.67 -2.67
CA ALA A 1024 34.89 -19.77 -3.79
C ALA A 1024 35.19 -18.34 -3.29
N TYR A 1025 35.76 -17.51 -4.18
CA TYR A 1025 36.01 -16.08 -3.97
C TYR A 1025 35.61 -15.30 -5.23
N GLN A 1026 35.40 -13.98 -5.09
CA GLN A 1026 35.00 -13.15 -6.22
C GLN A 1026 35.61 -11.74 -6.19
N ALA A 1027 35.66 -11.12 -7.35
CA ALA A 1027 35.77 -9.68 -7.50
C ALA A 1027 34.40 -9.13 -7.91
N HIS A 1028 33.93 -8.12 -7.18
CA HIS A 1028 33.00 -7.14 -7.74
C HIS A 1028 33.85 -6.17 -8.56
N VAL A 1029 33.54 -5.98 -9.83
CA VAL A 1029 34.24 -5.03 -10.70
C VAL A 1029 33.22 -4.11 -11.37
N GLN A 1030 33.43 -2.79 -11.28
CA GLN A 1030 32.44 -1.79 -11.67
C GLN A 1030 33.04 -0.59 -12.42
N ILE A 1031 32.29 -0.06 -13.39
CA ILE A 1031 32.65 1.16 -14.12
C ILE A 1031 32.23 2.41 -13.34
N LEU A 1032 33.13 3.40 -13.29
CA LEU A 1032 33.09 4.54 -12.38
C LEU A 1032 32.64 5.86 -13.00
N ARG A 1033 32.61 5.94 -14.33
CA ARG A 1033 32.12 7.12 -15.07
C ARG A 1033 31.29 6.71 -16.29
N PRO A 1034 30.22 5.89 -16.10
CA PRO A 1034 29.33 5.50 -17.18
C PRO A 1034 28.79 6.72 -17.94
N THR A 1035 28.56 6.53 -19.23
CA THR A 1035 28.07 7.52 -20.20
C THR A 1035 26.58 7.35 -20.48
N SER A 1036 25.99 6.19 -20.20
CA SER A 1036 24.54 6.00 -20.11
C SER A 1036 23.89 7.00 -19.14
N ARG A 1037 22.69 7.48 -19.46
CA ARG A 1037 21.93 8.43 -18.64
C ARG A 1037 20.48 8.01 -18.52
N GLY A 1038 19.99 7.98 -17.29
CA GLY A 1038 18.63 7.57 -16.95
C GLY A 1038 17.74 8.70 -16.44
N TYR A 1039 16.57 8.32 -15.94
CA TYR A 1039 15.66 9.21 -15.21
C TYR A 1039 14.89 8.52 -14.07
N ILE A 1040 14.35 9.36 -13.18
CA ILE A 1040 13.34 9.06 -12.16
C ILE A 1040 12.11 9.91 -12.48
N LYS A 1041 10.95 9.29 -12.74
CA LYS A 1041 9.70 9.99 -13.09
C LYS A 1041 8.52 9.47 -12.28
N LEU A 1042 7.46 10.25 -12.13
CA LEU A 1042 6.26 9.78 -11.42
C LEU A 1042 5.50 8.71 -12.24
N LYS A 1043 4.74 7.87 -11.53
CA LYS A 1043 3.73 6.97 -12.10
C LYS A 1043 2.33 7.55 -11.93
N SER A 1044 2.03 8.00 -10.71
CA SER A 1044 0.83 8.74 -10.35
C SER A 1044 1.15 9.89 -9.40
N CYS A 1045 0.11 10.58 -8.92
CA CYS A 1045 0.20 11.58 -7.85
C CYS A 1045 0.15 10.98 -6.43
N ASP A 1046 0.13 9.65 -6.25
CA ASP A 1046 0.20 9.03 -4.93
C ASP A 1046 1.66 8.92 -4.43
N PRO A 1047 2.04 9.59 -3.33
CA PRO A 1047 3.38 9.46 -2.73
C PRO A 1047 3.73 8.04 -2.23
N ARG A 1048 2.73 7.14 -2.11
CA ARG A 1048 2.94 5.74 -1.75
C ARG A 1048 3.43 4.90 -2.92
N GLU A 1049 3.17 5.31 -4.15
CA GLU A 1049 3.61 4.56 -5.33
C GLU A 1049 5.11 4.79 -5.57
N HIS A 1050 5.81 3.74 -6.01
CA HIS A 1050 7.20 3.84 -6.41
C HIS A 1050 7.32 4.56 -7.77
N PRO A 1051 8.28 5.49 -7.95
CA PRO A 1051 8.46 6.18 -9.22
C PRO A 1051 8.87 5.19 -10.33
N ARG A 1052 8.74 5.64 -11.58
CA ARG A 1052 9.41 5.02 -12.74
C ARG A 1052 10.90 5.23 -12.57
N ILE A 1053 11.68 4.15 -12.60
CA ILE A 1053 13.13 4.16 -12.41
C ILE A 1053 13.76 3.54 -13.65
N VAL A 1054 14.46 4.34 -14.45
CA VAL A 1054 15.02 3.92 -15.73
C VAL A 1054 16.48 4.37 -15.81
N PRO A 1055 17.46 3.59 -15.28
CA PRO A 1055 18.88 3.93 -15.35
C PRO A 1055 19.47 3.94 -16.77
N ASN A 1056 18.85 3.25 -17.73
CA ASN A 1056 19.36 3.03 -19.08
C ASN A 1056 20.75 2.35 -19.11
N TYR A 1057 20.98 1.34 -18.27
CA TYR A 1057 22.30 0.67 -18.21
C TYR A 1057 22.73 0.05 -19.56
N LEU A 1058 24.03 0.13 -19.87
CA LEU A 1058 24.67 -0.48 -21.05
C LEU A 1058 23.99 -0.11 -22.38
N THR A 1059 23.55 1.15 -22.49
CA THR A 1059 22.92 1.75 -23.68
C THR A 1059 23.90 2.51 -24.57
N THR A 1060 25.16 2.65 -24.17
CA THR A 1060 26.24 3.27 -24.96
C THR A 1060 27.37 2.26 -25.23
N GLU A 1061 28.05 2.40 -26.37
CA GLU A 1061 29.17 1.53 -26.75
C GLU A 1061 30.34 1.61 -25.75
N GLN A 1062 30.59 2.80 -25.19
CA GLN A 1062 31.64 2.98 -24.19
C GLN A 1062 31.37 2.15 -22.91
N ASP A 1063 30.14 2.17 -22.39
CA ASP A 1063 29.81 1.47 -21.15
C ASP A 1063 29.79 -0.06 -21.35
N ILE A 1064 29.34 -0.51 -22.53
CA ILE A 1064 29.40 -1.93 -22.95
C ILE A 1064 30.86 -2.39 -22.97
N ARG A 1065 31.73 -1.68 -23.71
CA ARG A 1065 33.15 -1.99 -23.85
C ARG A 1065 33.91 -1.95 -22.52
N GLU A 1066 33.71 -0.92 -21.70
CA GLU A 1066 34.40 -0.83 -20.40
C GLU A 1066 33.98 -1.97 -19.45
N MET A 1067 32.71 -2.41 -19.47
CA MET A 1067 32.26 -3.61 -18.74
C MET A 1067 32.81 -4.92 -19.33
N ARG A 1068 33.03 -4.98 -20.64
CA ARG A 1068 33.71 -6.11 -21.30
C ARG A 1068 35.17 -6.22 -20.84
N ASP A 1069 35.87 -5.09 -20.80
CA ASP A 1069 37.25 -5.00 -20.33
C ASP A 1069 37.35 -5.32 -18.84
N CYS A 1070 36.37 -4.93 -18.01
CA CYS A 1070 36.31 -5.34 -16.60
C CYS A 1070 36.41 -6.87 -16.42
N ILE A 1071 35.73 -7.67 -17.24
CA ILE A 1071 35.84 -9.14 -17.20
C ILE A 1071 37.21 -9.61 -17.68
N LYS A 1072 37.70 -9.10 -18.82
CA LYS A 1072 39.01 -9.48 -19.39
C LYS A 1072 40.16 -9.22 -18.43
N LEU A 1073 40.21 -8.03 -17.83
CA LEU A 1073 41.24 -7.62 -16.87
C LEU A 1073 41.13 -8.43 -15.57
N THR A 1074 39.93 -8.72 -15.07
CA THR A 1074 39.76 -9.57 -13.87
C THR A 1074 40.26 -10.99 -14.08
N ARG A 1075 40.02 -11.57 -15.27
CA ARG A 1075 40.57 -12.87 -15.67
C ARG A 1075 42.09 -12.85 -15.69
N GLU A 1076 42.71 -11.79 -16.20
CA GLU A 1076 44.17 -11.61 -16.20
C GLU A 1076 44.74 -11.53 -14.77
N ILE A 1077 44.07 -10.81 -13.87
CA ILE A 1077 44.46 -10.68 -12.45
C ILE A 1077 44.35 -12.04 -11.73
N PHE A 1078 43.26 -12.78 -11.89
CA PHE A 1078 43.11 -14.11 -11.26
C PHE A 1078 44.05 -15.17 -11.84
N GLN A 1079 44.57 -15.00 -13.07
CA GLN A 1079 45.58 -15.89 -13.65
C GLN A 1079 47.00 -15.70 -13.09
N GLN A 1080 47.27 -14.63 -12.34
CA GLN A 1080 48.60 -14.35 -11.79
C GLN A 1080 49.06 -15.40 -10.75
N LYS A 1081 50.39 -15.51 -10.59
CA LYS A 1081 51.04 -16.58 -9.78
C LYS A 1081 50.61 -16.59 -8.31
N ALA A 1082 50.30 -15.42 -7.75
CA ALA A 1082 49.74 -15.28 -6.41
C ALA A 1082 48.49 -16.15 -6.16
N PHE A 1083 47.72 -16.45 -7.22
CA PHE A 1083 46.53 -17.30 -7.14
C PHE A 1083 46.77 -18.79 -7.49
N ASP A 1084 47.98 -19.22 -7.88
CA ASP A 1084 48.25 -20.60 -8.35
C ASP A 1084 47.80 -21.69 -7.34
N SER A 1085 48.10 -21.47 -6.06
CA SER A 1085 47.72 -22.35 -4.95
C SER A 1085 46.24 -22.30 -4.57
N TYR A 1086 45.48 -21.33 -5.08
CA TYR A 1086 44.12 -21.03 -4.65
C TYR A 1086 43.07 -21.22 -5.75
N ARG A 1087 43.31 -20.80 -6.99
CA ARG A 1087 42.31 -20.84 -8.08
C ARG A 1087 41.97 -22.27 -8.51
N GLY A 1088 40.71 -22.65 -8.38
CA GLY A 1088 40.10 -23.75 -9.13
C GLY A 1088 39.60 -23.24 -10.49
N PRO A 1089 38.57 -23.86 -11.08
CA PRO A 1089 37.88 -23.33 -12.27
C PRO A 1089 37.28 -21.93 -12.04
N GLU A 1090 37.05 -21.21 -13.13
CA GLU A 1090 36.17 -20.04 -13.13
C GLU A 1090 34.71 -20.53 -13.03
N LEU A 1091 33.91 -19.88 -12.18
CA LEU A 1091 32.51 -20.21 -11.94
C LEU A 1091 31.58 -19.30 -12.74
N THR A 1092 31.85 -17.98 -12.72
CA THR A 1092 31.16 -16.98 -13.54
C THR A 1092 32.16 -15.92 -14.04
N PRO A 1093 32.10 -15.46 -15.30
CA PRO A 1093 31.17 -15.84 -16.37
C PRO A 1093 31.18 -17.32 -16.76
N GLY A 1094 32.31 -18.00 -16.57
CA GLY A 1094 32.53 -19.40 -16.89
C GLY A 1094 33.40 -19.57 -18.14
N LYS A 1095 34.05 -20.73 -18.24
CA LYS A 1095 35.00 -21.05 -19.32
C LYS A 1095 34.42 -20.96 -20.75
N ASP A 1096 33.11 -21.01 -20.90
CA ASP A 1096 32.41 -21.06 -22.19
C ASP A 1096 31.96 -19.67 -22.68
N VAL A 1097 32.33 -18.60 -21.97
CA VAL A 1097 32.10 -17.20 -22.34
C VAL A 1097 33.47 -16.58 -22.66
N GLN A 1098 33.83 -16.44 -23.94
CA GLN A 1098 35.16 -16.03 -24.40
C GLN A 1098 35.18 -14.90 -25.42
N SER A 1099 34.23 -14.84 -26.35
CA SER A 1099 34.17 -13.78 -27.37
C SER A 1099 33.72 -12.45 -26.77
N ASP A 1100 33.96 -11.36 -27.49
CA ASP A 1100 33.54 -10.03 -27.06
C ASP A 1100 32.01 -9.92 -26.96
N GLU A 1101 31.30 -10.56 -27.90
CA GLU A 1101 29.84 -10.66 -27.96
C GLU A 1101 29.27 -11.56 -26.84
N GLU A 1102 29.94 -12.67 -26.53
CA GLU A 1102 29.58 -13.57 -25.42
C GLU A 1102 29.74 -12.87 -24.07
N ILE A 1103 30.81 -12.09 -23.89
CA ILE A 1103 31.07 -11.30 -22.67
C ILE A 1103 30.05 -10.15 -22.55
N ASP A 1104 29.69 -9.49 -23.65
CA ASP A 1104 28.65 -8.46 -23.66
C ASP A 1104 27.29 -9.04 -23.27
N GLU A 1105 26.87 -10.13 -23.91
CA GLU A 1105 25.59 -10.79 -23.60
C GLU A 1105 25.56 -11.33 -22.16
N TYR A 1106 26.68 -11.83 -21.65
CA TYR A 1106 26.83 -12.12 -20.22
C TYR A 1106 26.61 -10.87 -19.36
N ASN A 1107 27.25 -9.74 -19.70
CA ASN A 1107 27.10 -8.48 -18.97
C ASN A 1107 25.63 -7.99 -18.97
N ARG A 1108 24.89 -8.09 -20.08
CA ARG A 1108 23.46 -7.71 -20.14
C ARG A 1108 22.59 -8.57 -19.22
N ASN A 1109 22.86 -9.87 -19.17
CA ASN A 1109 22.09 -10.83 -18.37
C ASN A 1109 22.46 -10.85 -16.88
N MET A 1110 23.69 -10.50 -16.51
CA MET A 1110 24.25 -10.79 -15.18
C MET A 1110 24.89 -9.60 -14.42
N SER A 1111 25.09 -8.44 -15.05
CA SER A 1111 25.58 -7.25 -14.32
C SER A 1111 24.46 -6.63 -13.48
N GLU A 1112 24.82 -6.04 -12.35
CA GLU A 1112 23.91 -5.44 -11.39
C GLU A 1112 24.30 -3.98 -11.06
N THR A 1113 23.42 -3.29 -10.35
CA THR A 1113 23.73 -1.98 -9.73
C THR A 1113 24.67 -2.15 -8.52
N ALA A 1114 25.66 -1.28 -8.40
CA ALA A 1114 26.49 -1.15 -7.19
C ALA A 1114 25.83 -0.28 -6.09
N TYR A 1115 24.56 0.10 -6.27
CA TYR A 1115 23.74 0.89 -5.36
C TYR A 1115 24.19 2.34 -5.12
N HIS A 1116 24.73 2.96 -6.17
CA HIS A 1116 25.27 4.32 -6.22
C HIS A 1116 24.43 5.33 -7.06
N PRO A 1117 23.08 5.31 -7.09
CA PRO A 1117 22.32 6.29 -7.86
C PRO A 1117 22.46 7.72 -7.33
N SER A 1118 22.58 8.65 -8.27
CA SER A 1118 22.98 10.04 -8.07
C SER A 1118 22.45 10.96 -9.19
N CYS A 1119 22.77 12.26 -9.08
CA CYS A 1119 22.68 13.27 -10.15
C CYS A 1119 21.29 13.77 -10.60
N THR A 1120 20.21 13.24 -10.01
CA THR A 1120 18.80 13.54 -10.37
C THR A 1120 18.23 14.87 -9.88
N CYS A 1121 19.02 15.70 -9.23
CA CYS A 1121 18.73 17.09 -8.87
C CYS A 1121 19.99 17.96 -9.07
N LYS A 1122 20.72 17.71 -10.17
CA LYS A 1122 22.01 18.32 -10.55
C LYS A 1122 22.20 19.76 -10.07
N MET A 1123 23.34 20.03 -9.43
CA MET A 1123 23.83 21.41 -9.24
C MET A 1123 24.55 21.92 -10.50
N GLY A 1124 24.38 23.20 -10.81
CA GLY A 1124 24.98 23.82 -11.99
C GLY A 1124 24.75 25.33 -12.03
N SER A 1125 25.38 26.01 -12.99
CA SER A 1125 25.18 27.44 -13.24
C SER A 1125 23.71 27.77 -13.57
N GLU A 1126 23.24 28.97 -13.24
CA GLU A 1126 21.88 29.44 -13.58
C GLU A 1126 21.58 29.42 -15.09
N SER A 1127 22.62 29.47 -15.94
CA SER A 1127 22.55 29.32 -17.39
C SER A 1127 22.45 27.88 -17.91
N ASP A 1128 22.50 26.87 -17.05
CA ASP A 1128 22.28 25.46 -17.41
C ASP A 1128 20.79 25.12 -17.23
N PRO A 1129 20.03 24.88 -18.32
CA PRO A 1129 18.59 24.61 -18.23
C PRO A 1129 18.25 23.27 -17.54
N MET A 1130 19.24 22.41 -17.31
CA MET A 1130 19.10 21.14 -16.58
C MET A 1130 19.59 21.22 -15.13
N ALA A 1131 20.08 22.38 -14.66
CA ALA A 1131 20.42 22.57 -13.25
C ALA A 1131 19.15 22.74 -12.39
N VAL A 1132 19.10 22.02 -11.27
CA VAL A 1132 17.99 22.05 -10.31
C VAL A 1132 18.35 22.89 -9.09
N VAL A 1133 19.61 22.90 -8.67
CA VAL A 1133 20.09 23.70 -7.55
C VAL A 1133 21.31 24.57 -7.89
N ASP A 1134 21.38 25.75 -7.27
CA ASP A 1134 22.56 26.62 -7.31
C ASP A 1134 23.71 26.00 -6.49
N PRO A 1135 24.94 25.88 -7.02
CA PRO A 1135 26.07 25.31 -6.30
C PRO A 1135 26.54 26.16 -5.11
N THR A 1136 26.27 27.47 -5.08
CA THR A 1136 26.76 28.38 -4.04
C THR A 1136 25.89 28.37 -2.77
N SER A 1137 24.60 28.06 -2.89
CA SER A 1137 23.65 27.96 -1.77
C SER A 1137 22.98 26.58 -1.60
N SER A 1138 23.03 25.70 -2.61
CA SER A 1138 22.21 24.47 -2.72
C SER A 1138 20.68 24.71 -2.71
N ARG A 1139 20.22 25.95 -2.98
CA ARG A 1139 18.80 26.27 -3.15
C ARG A 1139 18.28 25.80 -4.50
N VAL A 1140 17.00 25.41 -4.52
CA VAL A 1140 16.31 25.04 -5.77
C VAL A 1140 16.03 26.29 -6.60
N TYR A 1141 16.37 26.25 -7.89
CA TYR A 1141 16.24 27.42 -8.77
C TYR A 1141 14.78 27.91 -8.88
N GLY A 1142 14.60 29.23 -8.86
CA GLY A 1142 13.29 29.88 -8.92
C GLY A 1142 12.42 29.75 -7.66
N LEU A 1143 12.94 29.20 -6.55
CA LEU A 1143 12.20 28.97 -5.31
C LEU A 1143 12.92 29.51 -4.06
N GLU A 1144 12.13 29.96 -3.09
CA GLU A 1144 12.60 30.38 -1.77
C GLU A 1144 12.40 29.30 -0.71
N GLY A 1145 13.27 29.28 0.31
CA GLY A 1145 13.10 28.42 1.48
C GLY A 1145 13.19 26.92 1.17
N LEU A 1146 13.75 26.53 0.03
CA LEU A 1146 13.88 25.13 -0.39
C LEU A 1146 15.29 24.81 -0.86
N ARG A 1147 15.88 23.73 -0.33
CA ARG A 1147 17.19 23.20 -0.73
C ARG A 1147 17.12 21.69 -0.97
N VAL A 1148 18.00 21.17 -1.82
CA VAL A 1148 18.27 19.72 -1.92
C VAL A 1148 19.72 19.48 -1.51
N VAL A 1149 19.95 18.51 -0.64
CA VAL A 1149 21.26 18.20 -0.06
C VAL A 1149 21.35 16.69 0.15
N ASP A 1150 21.71 15.97 -0.91
CA ASP A 1150 22.06 14.54 -0.92
C ASP A 1150 22.74 14.18 -2.26
N ALA A 1151 22.91 12.88 -2.56
CA ALA A 1151 23.57 12.41 -3.80
C ALA A 1151 22.86 12.82 -5.11
N SER A 1152 21.61 13.28 -5.07
CA SER A 1152 20.90 13.82 -6.24
C SER A 1152 21.57 15.08 -6.81
N ILE A 1153 22.24 15.92 -5.99
CA ILE A 1153 22.77 17.20 -6.48
C ILE A 1153 24.11 17.10 -7.23
N MET A 1154 24.70 15.92 -7.32
CA MET A 1154 25.96 15.71 -8.06
C MET A 1154 25.76 16.07 -9.55
N PRO A 1155 26.67 16.81 -10.21
CA PRO A 1155 26.59 17.05 -11.66
C PRO A 1155 26.78 15.77 -12.48
N SER A 1156 27.81 15.01 -12.09
CA SER A 1156 28.17 13.70 -12.61
C SER A 1156 28.68 12.80 -11.48
N VAL A 1157 28.51 11.48 -11.61
CA VAL A 1157 28.91 10.53 -10.57
C VAL A 1157 30.44 10.53 -10.36
N VAL A 1158 30.88 10.37 -9.11
CA VAL A 1158 32.30 10.36 -8.73
C VAL A 1158 32.83 8.93 -8.60
N SER A 1159 34.13 8.76 -8.83
CA SER A 1159 34.79 7.46 -9.03
C SER A 1159 34.96 6.66 -7.74
N GLY A 1160 33.85 6.25 -7.12
CA GLY A 1160 33.80 5.38 -5.96
C GLY A 1160 32.47 5.40 -5.19
N ASN A 1161 32.46 4.77 -4.02
CA ASN A 1161 31.25 4.59 -3.20
C ASN A 1161 30.69 5.91 -2.62
N LEU A 1162 29.46 6.30 -2.98
CA LEU A 1162 28.91 7.65 -2.75
C LEU A 1162 28.57 8.06 -1.31
N ASN A 1163 28.76 7.18 -0.31
CA ASN A 1163 28.39 7.53 1.08
C ASN A 1163 29.26 8.66 1.66
N ALA A 1164 30.58 8.64 1.46
CA ALA A 1164 31.44 9.73 1.94
C ALA A 1164 31.22 11.04 1.14
N PRO A 1165 31.12 11.03 -0.21
CA PRO A 1165 30.71 12.20 -0.99
C PRO A 1165 29.40 12.85 -0.50
N THR A 1166 28.37 12.05 -0.17
CA THR A 1166 27.08 12.54 0.33
C THR A 1166 27.22 13.23 1.71
N ILE A 1167 28.09 12.71 2.58
CA ILE A 1167 28.39 13.32 3.89
C ILE A 1167 29.22 14.59 3.71
N MET A 1168 30.18 14.63 2.77
CA MET A 1168 30.97 15.81 2.44
C MET A 1168 30.08 16.96 1.92
N ILE A 1169 29.15 16.66 1.01
CA ILE A 1169 28.11 17.61 0.54
C ILE A 1169 27.36 18.20 1.73
N ALA A 1170 26.84 17.37 2.64
CA ALA A 1170 26.09 17.83 3.79
C ALA A 1170 26.94 18.64 4.80
N GLU A 1171 28.19 18.27 5.03
CA GLU A 1171 29.13 19.01 5.88
C GLU A 1171 29.47 20.42 5.35
N LYS A 1172 29.47 20.56 4.02
CA LYS A 1172 29.78 21.80 3.30
C LYS A 1172 28.55 22.69 3.16
N THR A 1173 27.43 22.14 2.70
CA THR A 1173 26.17 22.88 2.64
C THR A 1173 25.66 23.27 4.03
N ALA A 1174 26.00 22.54 5.10
CA ALA A 1174 25.74 22.99 6.47
C ALA A 1174 26.44 24.31 6.81
N ASP A 1175 27.73 24.48 6.44
CA ASP A 1175 28.44 25.76 6.66
C ASP A 1175 27.80 26.89 5.85
N ILE A 1176 27.41 26.61 4.61
CA ILE A 1176 26.70 27.55 3.72
C ILE A 1176 25.35 27.98 4.31
N ILE A 1177 24.55 27.05 4.85
CA ILE A 1177 23.25 27.34 5.48
C ILE A 1177 23.41 28.20 6.74
N ILE A 1178 24.45 27.96 7.57
CA ILE A 1178 24.63 28.71 8.83
C ILE A 1178 25.40 30.03 8.68
N GLY A 1179 25.92 30.33 7.48
CA GLY A 1179 26.66 31.57 7.18
C GLY A 1179 28.14 31.53 7.55
N ASN A 1180 28.71 30.32 7.71
CA ASN A 1180 30.15 30.16 7.93
C ASN A 1180 30.96 30.52 6.68
N LYS A 1181 32.17 31.04 6.88
CA LYS A 1181 33.15 31.11 5.80
C LYS A 1181 33.52 29.69 5.35
N PRO A 1182 33.62 29.39 4.04
CA PRO A 1182 34.10 28.10 3.56
C PRO A 1182 35.48 27.76 4.14
N LEU A 1183 35.73 26.47 4.39
CA LEU A 1183 37.04 26.02 4.84
C LEU A 1183 38.14 26.33 3.79
N PRO A 1184 39.39 26.66 4.20
CA PRO A 1184 40.47 26.97 3.27
C PRO A 1184 40.72 25.85 2.26
N ARG A 1185 40.88 26.21 0.97
CA ARG A 1185 41.21 25.27 -0.11
C ARG A 1185 42.46 24.46 0.24
N ALA A 1186 42.39 23.15 0.06
CA ALA A 1186 43.51 22.24 0.29
C ALA A 1186 44.58 22.39 -0.80
N SER A 1187 45.85 22.37 -0.40
CA SER A 1187 47.03 22.33 -1.29
C SER A 1187 47.64 20.93 -1.42
N ALA A 1188 46.89 19.89 -1.04
CA ALA A 1188 47.37 18.51 -1.07
C ALA A 1188 47.55 18.06 -2.54
N PRO A 1189 48.70 17.47 -2.92
CA PRO A 1189 48.92 17.03 -4.29
C PRO A 1189 48.03 15.84 -4.65
N VAL A 1190 47.82 15.64 -5.95
CA VAL A 1190 47.08 14.50 -6.51
C VAL A 1190 48.05 13.72 -7.40
N TYR A 1191 48.10 12.40 -7.27
CA TYR A 1191 48.89 11.53 -8.14
C TYR A 1191 48.47 11.69 -9.61
N LYS A 1192 49.45 11.59 -10.50
CA LYS A 1192 49.23 11.43 -11.94
C LYS A 1192 50.09 10.25 -12.43
N PRO A 1193 49.57 9.40 -13.34
CA PRO A 1193 50.37 8.36 -13.97
C PRO A 1193 51.54 8.99 -14.77
N LYS A 1194 52.64 8.25 -14.90
CA LYS A 1194 53.87 8.74 -15.56
C LYS A 1194 53.71 8.98 -17.05
N SER A 1195 52.85 8.21 -17.71
CA SER A 1195 52.31 8.49 -19.03
C SER A 1195 50.88 7.96 -19.13
N LEU A 1196 50.14 8.42 -20.13
CA LEU A 1196 48.86 7.86 -20.54
C LEU A 1196 49.00 6.84 -21.69
N ASP A 1197 50.18 6.71 -22.31
CA ASP A 1197 50.43 5.78 -23.42
C ASP A 1197 50.24 4.30 -23.03
N SER A 1198 50.30 3.99 -21.73
CA SER A 1198 50.05 2.67 -21.16
C SER A 1198 48.95 2.73 -20.08
N GLN A 1199 48.24 1.61 -19.93
CA GLN A 1199 47.28 1.36 -18.84
C GLN A 1199 47.98 1.24 -17.47
N ARG A 1200 49.29 0.93 -17.45
CA ARG A 1200 50.10 0.53 -16.28
C ARG A 1200 51.48 1.18 -16.38
#